data_AF-A0A2G6F161-F1
#
_entry.id   AF-A0A2G6F161-F1
#
_cell.length_a   1.000
_cell.length_b   1.000
_cell.length_c   1.000
_cell.angle_alpha   90.00
_cell.angle_beta   90.00
_cell.angle_gamma   90.00
#
_symmetry.space_group_name_H-M   'P 1'
#
loop_
_entity.id
_entity.type
_entity.pdbx_description
1 polymer ?
#
loop_
_entity_poly.entity_id
_entity_poly.type
_entity_poly.pdbx_seq_one_letter_code
_entity_poly.pdbx_strand_id
1 'polypeptide(L)'
;MKTLKIIMALCLNFVFIANAHAQYFGKNKVRYKKFDFNVVESNTYETYHYLKNDSLIIGFIKDAEQWRKKHSYVFKDSFAYKIPIILYNNHADFQQTSVVSGLIGTSTGGVTEGLKNRVTMPLTPTFTQSNHVLGHELVHAHQYNMIRASDSLSFQNLANIPLWMTEGLAEYMSIGSVDEHTAMWMRDAVAYDYFPAVKDLNESRYFPYRFGHDFWAFVGGTFGDDKIETLYNETARLGLKMAFERELGVSLDTFSVRWKTATENFYKPLIKDRQLDGLGTKLVDKKNGGRLNISPAVSPNGKYFIFLSEKNLFSIDLFLADTKTGKIIKKLRTRTKNSHLDEIDGFESAGAWSPDSKKYAFIVFSKGMKKVVVHDVDRNKVVDEFFIPGVPAFDNLAWSPDGKKMAFTGLVNGQSNLYVMDVKTKEVEQLTHDYYGQIQAVWHPDGHQIAFATDRVGEEFEKPAYRLSVAVMDLKTKKVDYLPLFERSNNLNPLYSNDGKRLYFLSDREGFRDIYEYNFETQTINQLTKFVTGVSGITHMAPALTVSATDDMVYSLYQDSQYNIYNVNRSDITDVQPVLYTDVDHTAAELPSMKTAEVFVDKLLAMDDIPAKTDRMVQEPYRPKFKLDYISSGGVGVAAGRYGTGLVGGVNMLFGDILGNNQLYVGAVLNGEIQDFGAQGAYLNRDGRIGWGGGLSHIPHRYYSYYLSEEVIDYNGQPLEVLAENYNIYRMFQEQAAVFALYPFSKVTRLEASTSSNYYSFRLDRYINYYENQTLYYIGYERQRNLDAGDSFFVQDFSLAYVGDTSGFGMTSPMDGYRYRMEVKQSLGEISMTSLVGDLRYYKYLKPIGIAGRMLSYNRLGNDAGNSLYPPLYLGYETLIRGYTYKAFNRASSIDVDAITPNDLMGSKMLVGSVELRLPFTGPERLAAIKSGFLFSDLNLFFDVGRVWGVSDYYNINRTFDESQFIYSAGISTRINVFGQIIIEPYYAFPLSLKGNSNGVFGINFTPGW
;
A
#
# COMPACT_ATOMS: atom_id res chain seq x y z
N MET A 1 33.53 18.98 26.21
CA MET A 1 33.61 18.10 25.02
C MET A 1 32.90 16.78 25.30
N LYS A 2 31.60 16.65 24.93
CA LYS A 2 30.78 15.42 24.81
C LYS A 2 29.30 15.82 24.93
N THR A 3 28.74 16.55 23.97
CA THR A 3 27.27 16.77 23.77
C THR A 3 27.06 17.77 22.63
N LEU A 4 27.36 17.38 21.38
CA LEU A 4 27.01 18.21 20.22
C LEU A 4 26.97 17.36 18.94
N LYS A 5 26.05 16.40 18.84
CA LYS A 5 25.89 15.59 17.61
C LYS A 5 24.47 15.11 17.27
N ILE A 6 23.40 15.59 17.92
CA ILE A 6 22.06 14.99 17.70
C ILE A 6 20.98 15.96 17.18
N ILE A 7 21.20 17.29 17.09
CA ILE A 7 20.07 18.21 16.81
C ILE A 7 19.94 18.66 15.33
N MET A 8 20.87 18.30 14.44
CA MET A 8 20.85 18.81 13.05
C MET A 8 19.96 17.99 12.08
N ALA A 9 19.23 16.98 12.54
CA ALA A 9 18.50 16.03 11.69
C ALA A 9 16.99 16.33 11.51
N LEU A 10 16.44 17.40 12.10
CA LEU A 10 14.98 17.65 12.10
C LEU A 10 14.50 18.80 11.19
N CYS A 11 15.36 19.37 10.33
CA CYS A 11 15.02 20.56 9.51
C CYS A 11 15.01 20.33 7.98
N LEU A 12 15.19 19.11 7.49
CA LEU A 12 15.21 18.82 6.03
C LEU A 12 13.85 18.32 5.54
N ASN A 13 12.85 19.20 5.51
CA ASN A 13 11.56 18.95 4.86
C ASN A 13 11.12 20.07 3.90
N PHE A 14 12.06 20.89 3.42
CA PHE A 14 11.74 22.05 2.56
C PHE A 14 12.15 21.94 1.10
N VAL A 15 12.77 20.84 0.66
CA VAL A 15 13.22 20.70 -0.74
C VAL A 15 12.28 19.76 -1.49
N PHE A 16 11.08 20.24 -1.81
CA PHE A 16 10.12 19.49 -2.62
C PHE A 16 10.28 19.71 -4.13
N ILE A 17 11.08 20.69 -4.57
CA ILE A 17 11.08 21.10 -5.98
C ILE A 17 12.22 20.51 -6.84
N ALA A 18 13.40 20.12 -6.32
CA ALA A 18 14.46 19.70 -7.27
C ALA A 18 15.69 18.85 -6.82
N ASN A 19 15.87 18.32 -5.59
CA ASN A 19 17.18 17.74 -5.22
C ASN A 19 17.21 16.36 -4.52
N ALA A 20 16.20 15.51 -4.73
CA ALA A 20 16.18 14.14 -4.18
C ALA A 20 16.28 13.03 -5.27
N HIS A 21 16.94 13.30 -6.40
CA HIS A 21 16.80 12.49 -7.62
C HIS A 21 17.54 11.13 -7.65
N ALA A 22 18.36 10.78 -6.64
CA ALA A 22 19.15 9.55 -6.65
C ALA A 22 18.69 8.43 -5.69
N GLN A 23 17.80 8.69 -4.73
CA GLN A 23 17.40 7.70 -3.71
C GLN A 23 15.91 7.34 -3.70
N TYR A 24 15.06 8.04 -4.48
CA TYR A 24 13.64 7.74 -4.50
C TYR A 24 13.37 6.38 -5.18
N PHE A 25 12.75 5.50 -4.42
CA PHE A 25 12.17 4.22 -4.86
C PHE A 25 10.66 4.39 -4.96
N GLY A 26 10.03 3.63 -5.85
CA GLY A 26 8.58 3.58 -5.91
C GLY A 26 8.06 3.22 -7.29
N LYS A 27 7.03 2.38 -7.28
CA LYS A 27 6.23 2.07 -8.46
C LYS A 27 5.33 3.25 -8.83
N ASN A 28 5.07 3.41 -10.11
CA ASN A 28 4.27 4.51 -10.64
C ASN A 28 2.78 4.24 -10.43
N LYS A 29 2.03 5.26 -10.00
CA LYS A 29 0.58 5.28 -10.15
C LYS A 29 0.23 5.73 -11.57
N VAL A 30 -0.36 4.83 -12.34
CA VAL A 30 -0.54 5.01 -13.78
C VAL A 30 -2.00 5.34 -14.09
N ARG A 31 -2.25 6.43 -14.82
CA ARG A 31 -3.59 6.80 -15.31
C ARG A 31 -3.70 6.50 -16.79
N TYR A 32 -4.51 5.52 -17.14
CA TYR A 32 -4.74 5.11 -18.54
C TYR A 32 -5.93 5.83 -19.14
N LYS A 33 -6.91 6.22 -18.31
CA LYS A 33 -8.12 6.93 -18.73
C LYS A 33 -8.18 8.31 -18.07
N LYS A 34 -8.82 9.25 -18.77
CA LYS A 34 -9.34 10.48 -18.18
C LYS A 34 -10.82 10.24 -17.88
N PHE A 35 -11.26 10.66 -16.69
CA PHE A 35 -12.63 10.47 -16.24
C PHE A 35 -13.36 11.81 -16.24
N ASP A 36 -14.44 11.89 -17.00
CA ASP A 36 -15.28 13.09 -17.07
C ASP A 36 -16.37 13.00 -16.00
N PHE A 37 -16.04 13.42 -14.79
CA PHE A 37 -16.94 13.36 -13.64
C PHE A 37 -18.09 14.37 -13.75
N ASN A 38 -19.29 13.91 -13.42
CA ASN A 38 -20.42 14.73 -13.02
C ASN A 38 -20.58 14.66 -11.49
N VAL A 39 -21.20 15.68 -10.94
CA VAL A 39 -21.55 15.77 -9.51
C VAL A 39 -23.06 15.72 -9.39
N VAL A 40 -23.56 14.79 -8.60
CA VAL A 40 -24.96 14.74 -8.17
C VAL A 40 -25.00 15.11 -6.70
N GLU A 41 -25.72 16.17 -6.39
CA GLU A 41 -25.87 16.63 -5.01
C GLU A 41 -27.16 16.09 -4.37
N SER A 42 -27.03 15.52 -3.18
CA SER A 42 -28.13 15.25 -2.25
C SER A 42 -28.07 16.22 -1.06
N ASN A 43 -28.90 15.95 -0.04
CA ASN A 43 -28.92 16.71 1.20
C ASN A 43 -27.62 16.53 1.99
N THR A 44 -27.08 15.31 2.04
CA THR A 44 -25.87 15.01 2.80
C THR A 44 -24.65 14.77 1.92
N TYR A 45 -24.82 14.40 0.65
CA TYR A 45 -23.73 13.91 -0.18
C TYR A 45 -23.50 14.76 -1.43
N GLU A 46 -22.23 14.86 -1.83
CA GLU A 46 -21.82 15.25 -3.17
C GLU A 46 -21.24 14.01 -3.85
N THR A 47 -21.97 13.39 -4.79
CA THR A 47 -21.54 12.15 -5.44
C THR A 47 -20.91 12.45 -6.79
N TYR A 48 -19.62 12.17 -6.91
CA TYR A 48 -18.80 12.34 -8.10
C TYR A 48 -18.76 11.02 -8.87
N HIS A 49 -19.35 10.96 -10.07
CA HIS A 49 -19.35 9.75 -10.92
C HIS A 49 -19.19 10.09 -12.40
N TYR A 50 -18.83 9.11 -13.22
CA TYR A 50 -18.83 9.18 -14.69
C TYR A 50 -19.69 8.08 -15.32
N LEU A 51 -20.54 7.43 -14.52
CA LEU A 51 -21.47 6.39 -14.97
C LEU A 51 -22.55 6.98 -15.88
N LYS A 52 -22.99 6.18 -16.86
CA LYS A 52 -24.06 6.53 -17.82
C LYS A 52 -25.44 5.98 -17.41
N ASN A 53 -25.57 5.46 -16.20
CA ASN A 53 -26.79 4.83 -15.69
C ASN A 53 -27.34 5.66 -14.52
N ASP A 54 -28.27 6.57 -14.81
CA ASP A 54 -28.81 7.51 -13.84
C ASP A 54 -29.62 6.78 -12.75
N SER A 55 -30.36 5.73 -13.11
CA SER A 55 -31.15 4.93 -12.15
C SER A 55 -30.27 4.28 -11.08
N LEU A 56 -29.10 3.75 -11.49
CA LEU A 56 -28.14 3.16 -10.57
C LEU A 56 -27.53 4.20 -9.63
N ILE A 57 -27.18 5.38 -10.14
CA ILE A 57 -26.64 6.47 -9.32
C ILE A 57 -27.68 6.97 -8.30
N ILE A 58 -28.93 7.14 -8.72
CA ILE A 58 -30.01 7.55 -7.83
C ILE A 58 -30.24 6.48 -6.75
N GLY A 59 -30.23 5.19 -7.12
CA GLY A 59 -30.30 4.07 -6.17
C GLY A 59 -29.16 4.11 -5.15
N PHE A 60 -27.93 4.25 -5.62
CA PHE A 60 -26.74 4.35 -4.76
C PHE A 60 -26.81 5.53 -3.78
N ILE A 61 -27.28 6.71 -4.22
CA ILE A 61 -27.42 7.88 -3.35
C ILE A 61 -28.51 7.64 -2.30
N LYS A 62 -29.61 6.97 -2.66
CA LYS A 62 -30.64 6.58 -1.69
C LYS A 62 -30.07 5.63 -0.64
N ASP A 63 -29.28 4.64 -1.05
CA ASP A 63 -28.60 3.73 -0.12
C ASP A 63 -27.65 4.49 0.83
N ALA A 64 -26.89 5.45 0.30
CA ALA A 64 -26.01 6.29 1.11
C ALA A 64 -26.80 7.10 2.17
N GLU A 65 -27.93 7.71 1.80
CA GLU A 65 -28.80 8.43 2.74
C GLU A 65 -29.47 7.50 3.77
N GLN A 66 -29.76 6.25 3.41
CA GLN A 66 -30.25 5.25 4.36
C GLN A 66 -29.16 4.86 5.36
N TRP A 67 -27.95 4.54 4.88
CA TRP A 67 -26.80 4.24 5.73
C TRP A 67 -26.49 5.38 6.68
N ARG A 68 -26.50 6.62 6.19
CA ARG A 68 -26.34 7.81 7.03
C ARG A 68 -27.29 7.82 8.20
N LYS A 69 -28.58 7.56 7.96
CA LYS A 69 -29.58 7.59 9.02
C LYS A 69 -29.36 6.48 10.02
N LYS A 70 -29.10 5.26 9.55
CA LYS A 70 -28.78 4.11 10.41
C LYS A 70 -27.59 4.47 11.33
N HIS A 71 -26.50 4.95 10.77
CA HIS A 71 -25.31 5.34 11.54
C HIS A 71 -25.55 6.51 12.50
N SER A 72 -26.25 7.57 12.06
CA SER A 72 -26.54 8.74 12.90
C SER A 72 -27.37 8.41 14.15
N TYR A 73 -28.19 7.35 14.15
CA TYR A 73 -28.89 6.94 15.37
C TYR A 73 -27.95 6.40 16.45
N VAL A 74 -26.81 5.81 16.07
CA VAL A 74 -25.81 5.26 16.99
C VAL A 74 -24.76 6.30 17.35
N PHE A 75 -24.19 6.97 16.36
CA PHE A 75 -23.14 7.99 16.57
C PHE A 75 -23.67 9.31 17.11
N LYS A 76 -24.99 9.55 17.03
CA LYS A 76 -25.67 10.79 17.45
C LYS A 76 -25.07 12.05 16.84
N ASP A 77 -24.40 11.92 15.69
CA ASP A 77 -23.70 12.99 15.03
C ASP A 77 -24.50 13.56 13.85
N SER A 78 -24.08 14.74 13.43
CA SER A 78 -24.55 15.36 12.19
C SER A 78 -23.36 15.89 11.42
N PHE A 79 -23.43 15.81 10.09
CA PHE A 79 -22.39 16.36 9.23
C PHE A 79 -22.65 17.85 9.02
N ALA A 80 -21.69 18.68 9.43
CA ALA A 80 -21.74 20.12 9.20
C ALA A 80 -21.61 20.50 7.70
N TYR A 81 -21.07 19.59 6.90
CA TYR A 81 -20.81 19.77 5.46
C TYR A 81 -21.19 18.51 4.72
N LYS A 82 -21.50 18.63 3.42
CA LYS A 82 -21.76 17.46 2.58
C LYS A 82 -20.53 16.56 2.48
N ILE A 83 -20.74 15.25 2.55
CA ILE A 83 -19.68 14.24 2.38
C ILE A 83 -19.48 13.98 0.88
N PRO A 84 -18.25 14.13 0.36
CA PRO A 84 -17.92 13.75 -1.00
C PRO A 84 -17.83 12.22 -1.14
N ILE A 85 -18.54 11.66 -2.12
CA ILE A 85 -18.39 10.25 -2.52
C ILE A 85 -17.87 10.20 -3.96
N ILE A 86 -16.68 9.65 -4.18
CA ILE A 86 -16.10 9.44 -5.52
C ILE A 86 -16.31 7.98 -5.94
N LEU A 87 -17.24 7.78 -6.88
CA LEU A 87 -17.68 6.46 -7.32
C LEU A 87 -17.04 6.09 -8.67
N TYR A 88 -16.43 4.91 -8.72
CA TYR A 88 -15.83 4.34 -9.93
C TYR A 88 -16.65 3.18 -10.47
N ASN A 89 -16.66 3.02 -11.79
CA ASN A 89 -17.40 1.97 -12.50
C ASN A 89 -16.95 0.54 -12.15
N ASN A 90 -15.67 0.37 -11.83
CA ASN A 90 -15.06 -0.92 -11.55
C ASN A 90 -13.70 -0.73 -10.85
N HIS A 91 -13.15 -1.82 -10.31
CA HIS A 91 -11.88 -1.79 -9.58
C HIS A 91 -10.68 -1.29 -10.40
N ALA A 92 -10.63 -1.59 -11.71
CA ALA A 92 -9.52 -1.18 -12.57
C ALA A 92 -9.47 0.35 -12.77
N ASP A 93 -10.63 0.99 -12.80
CA ASP A 93 -10.73 2.46 -12.81
C ASP A 93 -10.39 3.05 -11.42
N PHE A 94 -10.85 2.41 -10.33
CA PHE A 94 -10.54 2.83 -8.96
C PHE A 94 -9.04 2.84 -8.65
N GLN A 95 -8.28 1.85 -9.14
CA GLN A 95 -6.81 1.82 -8.98
C GLN A 95 -6.09 3.05 -9.57
N GLN A 96 -6.74 3.80 -10.47
CA GLN A 96 -6.20 4.98 -11.13
C GLN A 96 -6.52 6.30 -10.39
N THR A 97 -7.31 6.24 -9.30
CA THR A 97 -7.76 7.42 -8.53
C THR A 97 -6.61 8.29 -8.04
N SER A 98 -6.75 9.62 -8.09
CA SER A 98 -5.80 10.56 -7.47
C SER A 98 -6.13 10.89 -6.02
N VAL A 99 -7.28 10.41 -5.51
CA VAL A 99 -7.76 10.67 -4.14
C VAL A 99 -6.74 10.17 -3.12
N VAL A 100 -6.21 8.97 -3.33
CA VAL A 100 -5.18 8.32 -2.50
C VAL A 100 -3.85 8.38 -3.23
N SER A 101 -2.76 8.79 -2.55
CA SER A 101 -1.42 8.89 -3.16
C SER A 101 -0.76 7.53 -3.42
N GLY A 102 -1.04 6.54 -2.57
CA GLY A 102 -0.53 5.17 -2.68
C GLY A 102 -1.15 4.34 -3.82
N LEU A 103 -0.53 3.18 -4.09
CA LEU A 103 -1.11 2.16 -4.96
C LEU A 103 -2.24 1.44 -4.22
N ILE A 104 -3.36 1.26 -4.90
CA ILE A 104 -4.52 0.52 -4.39
C ILE A 104 -4.39 -0.94 -4.84
N GLY A 105 -4.44 -1.87 -3.89
CA GLY A 105 -4.37 -3.31 -4.16
C GLY A 105 -5.68 -3.85 -4.73
N THR A 106 -5.67 -5.09 -5.23
CA THR A 106 -6.89 -5.78 -5.69
C THR A 106 -7.88 -6.13 -4.59
N SER A 107 -7.44 -6.16 -3.32
CA SER A 107 -8.29 -6.51 -2.17
C SER A 107 -8.93 -5.29 -1.49
N THR A 108 -8.67 -4.07 -1.97
CA THR A 108 -9.21 -2.85 -1.35
C THR A 108 -10.59 -2.54 -1.94
N GLY A 109 -11.66 -2.78 -1.18
CA GLY A 109 -13.04 -2.53 -1.62
C GLY A 109 -13.44 -1.06 -1.65
N GLY A 110 -12.87 -0.24 -0.77
CA GLY A 110 -13.13 1.20 -0.65
C GLY A 110 -12.05 1.85 0.21
N VAL A 111 -12.02 3.19 0.25
CA VAL A 111 -11.21 3.96 1.19
C VAL A 111 -11.92 5.26 1.57
N THR A 112 -11.90 5.59 2.86
CA THR A 112 -12.28 6.90 3.37
C THR A 112 -11.06 7.70 3.77
N GLU A 113 -10.90 8.90 3.19
CA GLU A 113 -9.75 9.77 3.40
C GLU A 113 -10.09 10.89 4.39
N GLY A 114 -9.42 10.91 5.54
CA GLY A 114 -9.81 11.74 6.70
C GLY A 114 -9.64 13.26 6.57
N LEU A 115 -8.65 13.77 5.80
CA LEU A 115 -8.40 15.22 5.68
C LEU A 115 -9.57 15.93 4.99
N LYS A 116 -10.09 15.35 3.90
CA LYS A 116 -11.28 15.88 3.21
C LYS A 116 -12.58 15.20 3.63
N ASN A 117 -12.51 14.20 4.51
CA ASN A 117 -13.62 13.32 4.89
C ASN A 117 -14.42 12.82 3.67
N ARG A 118 -13.70 12.25 2.69
CA ARG A 118 -14.29 11.80 1.41
C ARG A 118 -14.18 10.29 1.26
N VAL A 119 -15.25 9.68 0.78
CA VAL A 119 -15.33 8.25 0.48
C VAL A 119 -14.96 8.03 -0.98
N THR A 120 -14.14 7.02 -1.27
CA THR A 120 -13.84 6.61 -2.64
C THR A 120 -13.92 5.10 -2.79
N MET A 121 -14.69 4.63 -3.77
CA MET A 121 -14.92 3.20 -3.97
C MET A 121 -15.28 2.86 -5.43
N PRO A 122 -14.98 1.64 -5.91
CA PRO A 122 -15.57 1.07 -7.11
C PRO A 122 -16.94 0.42 -6.82
N LEU A 123 -17.73 0.23 -7.87
CA LEU A 123 -18.79 -0.76 -7.88
C LEU A 123 -18.21 -2.17 -8.03
N THR A 124 -18.83 -3.12 -7.35
CA THR A 124 -18.47 -4.54 -7.34
C THR A 124 -19.47 -5.37 -8.17
N PRO A 125 -19.15 -6.64 -8.50
CA PRO A 125 -20.05 -7.47 -9.31
C PRO A 125 -21.41 -7.81 -8.68
N THR A 126 -21.61 -7.56 -7.38
CA THR A 126 -22.89 -7.79 -6.70
C THR A 126 -23.32 -6.56 -5.90
N PHE A 127 -24.63 -6.36 -5.80
CA PHE A 127 -25.22 -5.25 -5.06
C PHE A 127 -24.90 -5.38 -3.57
N THR A 128 -25.00 -6.59 -3.01
CA THR A 128 -24.69 -6.88 -1.60
C THR A 128 -23.29 -6.39 -1.20
N GLN A 129 -22.28 -6.67 -2.02
CA GLN A 129 -20.91 -6.29 -1.73
C GLN A 129 -20.71 -4.77 -1.87
N SER A 130 -21.30 -4.13 -2.89
CA SER A 130 -21.24 -2.67 -3.05
C SER A 130 -21.93 -1.94 -1.90
N ASN A 131 -23.08 -2.43 -1.45
CA ASN A 131 -23.86 -1.83 -0.37
C ASN A 131 -23.16 -1.98 1.00
N HIS A 132 -22.59 -3.16 1.28
CA HIS A 132 -21.77 -3.37 2.49
C HIS A 132 -20.56 -2.45 2.52
N VAL A 133 -19.78 -2.35 1.42
CA VAL A 133 -18.63 -1.43 1.35
C VAL A 133 -19.06 0.01 1.55
N LEU A 134 -20.18 0.44 0.97
CA LEU A 134 -20.71 1.79 1.19
C LEU A 134 -21.03 2.04 2.67
N GLY A 135 -21.71 1.12 3.35
CA GLY A 135 -21.97 1.19 4.78
C GLY A 135 -20.68 1.28 5.58
N HIS A 136 -19.72 0.38 5.33
CA HIS A 136 -18.42 0.34 5.98
C HIS A 136 -17.67 1.67 5.86
N GLU A 137 -17.53 2.20 4.64
CA GLU A 137 -16.80 3.45 4.42
C GLU A 137 -17.50 4.67 5.03
N LEU A 138 -18.84 4.68 5.05
CA LEU A 138 -19.57 5.75 5.72
C LEU A 138 -19.35 5.75 7.24
N VAL A 139 -19.12 4.60 7.87
CA VAL A 139 -18.73 4.54 9.29
C VAL A 139 -17.41 5.27 9.52
N HIS A 140 -16.41 5.08 8.63
CA HIS A 140 -15.17 5.85 8.72
C HIS A 140 -15.41 7.36 8.58
N ALA A 141 -16.36 7.78 7.73
CA ALA A 141 -16.71 9.19 7.59
C ALA A 141 -17.30 9.77 8.89
N HIS A 142 -18.10 8.99 9.63
CA HIS A 142 -18.59 9.34 10.97
C HIS A 142 -17.45 9.38 12.00
N GLN A 143 -16.56 8.38 12.01
CA GLN A 143 -15.40 8.33 12.93
C GLN A 143 -14.49 9.56 12.77
N TYR A 144 -14.20 9.99 11.53
CA TYR A 144 -13.45 11.21 11.29
C TYR A 144 -14.23 12.47 11.69
N ASN A 145 -15.54 12.50 11.46
CA ASN A 145 -16.39 13.63 11.86
C ASN A 145 -16.40 13.81 13.39
N MET A 146 -16.56 12.74 14.16
CA MET A 146 -16.55 12.77 15.63
C MET A 146 -15.24 13.36 16.19
N ILE A 147 -14.10 12.97 15.61
CA ILE A 147 -12.78 13.44 16.06
C ILE A 147 -12.53 14.89 15.64
N ARG A 148 -13.01 15.32 14.47
CA ARG A 148 -12.84 16.69 13.97
C ARG A 148 -13.77 17.70 14.62
N ALA A 149 -14.99 17.28 14.97
CA ALA A 149 -16.01 18.15 15.54
C ALA A 149 -15.78 18.44 17.04
N SER A 150 -14.91 17.68 17.71
CA SER A 150 -14.61 17.87 19.13
C SER A 150 -13.49 18.88 19.34
N ASP A 151 -13.75 19.93 20.12
CA ASP A 151 -12.75 20.95 20.49
C ASP A 151 -11.56 20.40 21.30
N SER A 152 -11.70 19.20 21.88
CA SER A 152 -10.68 18.55 22.72
C SER A 152 -9.90 17.43 22.01
N LEU A 153 -10.24 17.11 20.76
CA LEU A 153 -9.58 16.06 19.98
C LEU A 153 -8.90 16.64 18.75
N SER A 154 -7.76 16.05 18.39
CA SER A 154 -7.03 16.35 17.17
C SER A 154 -6.79 15.07 16.38
N PHE A 155 -6.41 15.18 15.10
CA PHE A 155 -5.99 14.00 14.31
C PHE A 155 -4.84 13.21 14.96
N GLN A 156 -4.04 13.82 15.85
CA GLN A 156 -2.98 13.11 16.57
C GLN A 156 -3.57 12.10 17.58
N ASN A 157 -4.78 12.35 18.10
CA ASN A 157 -5.48 11.46 19.02
C ASN A 157 -5.91 10.14 18.35
N LEU A 158 -6.00 10.08 17.02
CA LEU A 158 -6.22 8.82 16.29
C LEU A 158 -5.14 7.79 16.58
N ALA A 159 -3.91 8.21 16.93
CA ALA A 159 -2.83 7.28 17.27
C ALA A 159 -3.14 6.45 18.53
N ASN A 160 -4.08 6.89 19.37
CA ASN A 160 -4.52 6.14 20.54
C ASN A 160 -5.57 5.07 20.21
N ILE A 161 -6.20 5.14 19.03
CA ILE A 161 -7.25 4.21 18.61
C ILE A 161 -6.61 3.05 17.83
N PRO A 162 -6.71 1.81 18.32
CA PRO A 162 -6.18 0.67 17.59
C PRO A 162 -6.92 0.42 16.28
N LEU A 163 -6.22 -0.07 15.24
CA LEU A 163 -6.82 -0.35 13.93
C LEU A 163 -8.00 -1.33 14.02
N TRP A 164 -7.90 -2.37 14.84
CA TRP A 164 -8.99 -3.34 15.03
C TRP A 164 -10.25 -2.71 15.63
N MET A 165 -10.11 -1.63 16.39
CA MET A 165 -11.27 -0.93 16.96
C MET A 165 -11.98 -0.10 15.89
N THR A 166 -11.20 0.55 15.01
CA THR A 166 -11.73 1.35 13.88
C THR A 166 -12.35 0.47 12.79
N GLU A 167 -11.62 -0.54 12.30
CA GLU A 167 -12.11 -1.44 11.25
C GLU A 167 -13.24 -2.35 11.76
N GLY A 168 -13.09 -2.87 12.98
CA GLY A 168 -14.10 -3.72 13.60
C GLY A 168 -15.44 -3.00 13.81
N LEU A 169 -15.40 -1.70 14.14
CA LEU A 169 -16.63 -0.92 14.30
C LEU A 169 -17.34 -0.74 12.95
N ALA A 170 -16.57 -0.50 11.89
CA ALA A 170 -17.11 -0.37 10.54
C ALA A 170 -17.75 -1.68 10.04
N GLU A 171 -17.14 -2.83 10.33
CA GLU A 171 -17.74 -4.14 10.07
C GLU A 171 -19.02 -4.35 10.90
N TYR A 172 -18.98 -4.13 12.22
CA TYR A 172 -20.15 -4.30 13.09
C TYR A 172 -21.33 -3.42 12.67
N MET A 173 -21.08 -2.16 12.36
CA MET A 173 -22.12 -1.21 11.96
C MET A 173 -22.70 -1.49 10.56
N SER A 174 -21.97 -2.20 9.69
CA SER A 174 -22.39 -2.51 8.33
C SER A 174 -22.90 -3.95 8.13
N ILE A 175 -22.57 -4.88 9.02
CA ILE A 175 -22.98 -6.30 8.96
C ILE A 175 -23.89 -6.68 10.13
N GLY A 176 -23.64 -6.18 11.34
CA GLY A 176 -24.37 -6.53 12.57
C GLY A 176 -23.79 -7.75 13.29
N SER A 177 -24.49 -8.26 14.29
CA SER A 177 -23.98 -9.32 15.18
C SER A 177 -24.02 -10.74 14.60
N VAL A 178 -24.42 -10.91 13.34
CA VAL A 178 -24.55 -12.23 12.69
C VAL A 178 -23.76 -12.24 11.38
N ASP A 179 -22.63 -12.94 11.37
CA ASP A 179 -21.74 -13.05 10.22
C ASP A 179 -21.00 -14.39 10.23
N GLU A 180 -21.29 -15.25 9.26
CA GLU A 180 -20.70 -16.60 9.22
C GLU A 180 -19.20 -16.56 8.96
N HIS A 181 -18.71 -15.53 8.26
CA HIS A 181 -17.29 -15.42 7.93
C HIS A 181 -16.49 -15.01 9.17
N THR A 182 -16.93 -14.03 9.96
CA THR A 182 -16.30 -13.68 11.24
C THR A 182 -16.43 -14.81 12.25
N ALA A 183 -17.61 -15.43 12.35
CA ALA A 183 -17.82 -16.57 13.24
C ALA A 183 -16.88 -17.75 12.90
N MET A 184 -16.59 -18.01 11.62
CA MET A 184 -15.59 -19.00 11.21
C MET A 184 -14.22 -18.74 11.84
N TRP A 185 -13.76 -17.48 11.89
CA TRP A 185 -12.47 -17.13 12.50
C TRP A 185 -12.51 -17.27 14.03
N MET A 186 -13.64 -16.95 14.66
CA MET A 186 -13.81 -17.11 16.11
C MET A 186 -13.84 -18.59 16.50
N ARG A 187 -14.56 -19.42 15.74
CA ARG A 187 -14.59 -20.87 15.90
C ARG A 187 -13.20 -21.50 15.72
N ASP A 188 -12.43 -21.05 14.74
CA ASP A 188 -11.03 -21.48 14.57
C ASP A 188 -10.18 -21.14 15.82
N ALA A 189 -10.30 -19.91 16.31
CA ALA A 189 -9.57 -19.46 17.50
C ALA A 189 -9.96 -20.21 18.79
N VAL A 190 -11.23 -20.60 18.93
CA VAL A 190 -11.71 -21.43 20.04
C VAL A 190 -11.25 -22.89 19.88
N ALA A 191 -11.35 -23.45 18.67
CA ALA A 191 -11.02 -24.85 18.41
C ALA A 191 -9.52 -25.16 18.58
N TYR A 192 -8.65 -24.20 18.24
CA TYR A 192 -7.20 -24.32 18.35
C TYR A 192 -6.61 -23.57 19.57
N ASP A 193 -7.46 -23.12 20.51
CA ASP A 193 -7.08 -22.46 21.77
C ASP A 193 -6.08 -21.29 21.61
N TYR A 194 -6.35 -20.39 20.66
CA TYR A 194 -5.56 -19.18 20.46
C TYR A 194 -6.38 -17.88 20.55
N PHE A 195 -7.62 -17.94 21.06
CA PHE A 195 -8.45 -16.75 21.20
C PHE A 195 -7.76 -15.63 22.03
N PRO A 196 -7.67 -14.38 21.50
CA PRO A 196 -6.83 -13.33 22.06
C PRO A 196 -7.42 -12.66 23.30
N ALA A 197 -6.56 -12.03 24.11
CA ALA A 197 -6.98 -10.91 24.95
C ALA A 197 -6.98 -9.61 24.12
N VAL A 198 -7.71 -8.57 24.57
CA VAL A 198 -7.84 -7.31 23.80
C VAL A 198 -6.48 -6.67 23.50
N LYS A 199 -5.53 -6.77 24.42
CA LYS A 199 -4.16 -6.24 24.23
C LYS A 199 -3.37 -6.94 23.11
N ASP A 200 -3.73 -8.17 22.77
CA ASP A 200 -3.04 -8.98 21.76
C ASP A 200 -3.50 -8.64 20.34
N LEU A 201 -4.64 -7.95 20.18
CA LEU A 201 -5.25 -7.63 18.87
C LEU A 201 -4.41 -6.71 17.97
N ASN A 202 -3.33 -6.12 18.48
CA ASN A 202 -2.37 -5.38 17.67
C ASN A 202 -1.33 -6.30 16.98
N GLU A 203 -1.30 -7.59 17.30
CA GLU A 203 -0.42 -8.54 16.64
C GLU A 203 -0.95 -8.93 15.25
N SER A 204 -0.04 -9.02 14.27
CA SER A 204 -0.36 -9.37 12.86
C SER A 204 -1.13 -10.69 12.64
N ARG A 205 -1.23 -11.57 13.64
CA ARG A 205 -2.00 -12.81 13.55
C ARG A 205 -3.50 -12.56 13.63
N TYR A 206 -3.93 -11.53 14.37
CA TYR A 206 -5.34 -11.23 14.58
C TYR A 206 -5.79 -10.22 13.55
N PHE A 207 -6.62 -10.67 12.61
CA PHE A 207 -7.06 -9.83 11.52
C PHE A 207 -8.02 -8.74 12.05
N PRO A 208 -7.68 -7.44 11.90
CA PRO A 208 -8.38 -6.33 12.56
C PRO A 208 -9.89 -6.32 12.32
N TYR A 209 -10.32 -6.58 11.08
CA TYR A 209 -11.73 -6.61 10.69
C TYR A 209 -12.52 -7.68 11.47
N ARG A 210 -11.99 -8.90 11.59
CA ARG A 210 -12.74 -10.05 12.14
C ARG A 210 -12.79 -10.03 13.67
N PHE A 211 -11.64 -9.89 14.33
CA PHE A 211 -11.61 -9.84 15.79
C PHE A 211 -12.15 -8.51 16.33
N GLY A 212 -12.01 -7.42 15.59
CA GLY A 212 -12.63 -6.15 15.92
C GLY A 212 -14.15 -6.18 15.79
N HIS A 213 -14.67 -6.86 14.75
CA HIS A 213 -16.11 -7.05 14.57
C HIS A 213 -16.72 -7.82 15.76
N ASP A 214 -16.14 -8.98 16.11
CA ASP A 214 -16.57 -9.78 17.26
C ASP A 214 -16.46 -9.00 18.58
N PHE A 215 -15.39 -8.21 18.75
CA PHE A 215 -15.26 -7.31 19.90
C PHE A 215 -16.43 -6.34 20.02
N TRP A 216 -16.83 -5.68 18.93
CA TRP A 216 -17.93 -4.71 18.97
C TRP A 216 -19.30 -5.37 19.14
N ALA A 217 -19.51 -6.55 18.55
CA ALA A 217 -20.71 -7.35 18.81
C ALA A 217 -20.81 -7.74 20.30
N PHE A 218 -19.68 -8.09 20.93
CA PHE A 218 -19.64 -8.34 22.36
C PHE A 218 -19.94 -7.08 23.19
N VAL A 219 -19.36 -5.93 22.82
CA VAL A 219 -19.64 -4.63 23.49
C VAL A 219 -21.12 -4.28 23.39
N GLY A 220 -21.68 -4.29 22.18
CA GLY A 220 -23.08 -3.95 21.91
C GLY A 220 -24.05 -4.88 22.65
N GLY A 221 -23.87 -6.20 22.53
CA GLY A 221 -24.74 -7.19 23.18
C GLY A 221 -24.57 -7.30 24.70
N THR A 222 -23.47 -6.80 25.27
CA THR A 222 -23.22 -6.86 26.73
C THR A 222 -23.52 -5.54 27.44
N PHE A 223 -23.07 -4.41 26.88
CA PHE A 223 -23.14 -3.09 27.52
C PHE A 223 -24.13 -2.13 26.84
N GLY A 224 -24.58 -2.44 25.63
CA GLY A 224 -25.46 -1.61 24.81
C GLY A 224 -24.71 -0.84 23.73
N ASP A 225 -25.36 -0.65 22.57
CA ASP A 225 -24.79 0.11 21.45
C ASP A 225 -24.63 1.61 21.77
N ASP A 226 -25.27 2.13 22.83
CA ASP A 226 -25.10 3.51 23.30
C ASP A 226 -23.66 3.79 23.79
N LYS A 227 -22.89 2.74 24.10
CA LYS A 227 -21.48 2.83 24.51
C LYS A 227 -20.50 2.99 23.36
N ILE A 228 -20.93 2.76 22.11
CA ILE A 228 -20.04 2.80 20.94
C ILE A 228 -19.39 4.17 20.80
N GLU A 229 -20.21 5.22 20.76
CA GLU A 229 -19.75 6.60 20.61
C GLU A 229 -18.82 7.03 21.75
N THR A 230 -19.22 6.77 23.00
CA THR A 230 -18.48 7.23 24.17
C THR A 230 -17.17 6.48 24.34
N LEU A 231 -17.17 5.16 24.16
CA LEU A 231 -15.97 4.34 24.25
C LEU A 231 -14.94 4.69 23.17
N TYR A 232 -15.39 4.94 21.94
CA TYR A 232 -14.51 5.33 20.83
C TYR A 232 -13.83 6.69 21.10
N ASN A 233 -14.62 7.70 21.49
CA ASN A 233 -14.11 9.04 21.80
C ASN A 233 -13.18 9.07 23.03
N GLU A 234 -13.54 8.35 24.09
CA GLU A 234 -12.71 8.26 25.29
C GLU A 234 -11.41 7.50 25.04
N THR A 235 -11.41 6.50 24.16
CA THR A 235 -10.18 5.81 23.72
C THR A 235 -9.27 6.77 22.97
N ALA A 236 -9.81 7.60 22.07
CA ALA A 236 -9.05 8.64 21.39
C ALA A 236 -8.42 9.63 22.38
N ARG A 237 -9.15 10.00 23.43
CA ARG A 237 -8.72 11.01 24.41
C ARG A 237 -7.72 10.49 25.45
N LEU A 238 -8.01 9.35 26.07
CA LEU A 238 -7.31 8.85 27.27
C LEU A 238 -6.52 7.56 27.02
N GLY A 239 -6.70 6.93 25.86
CA GLY A 239 -6.18 5.61 25.56
C GLY A 239 -7.07 4.47 26.08
N LEU A 240 -6.83 3.28 25.54
CA LEU A 240 -7.72 2.11 25.67
C LEU A 240 -8.03 1.72 27.12
N LYS A 241 -7.01 1.63 27.98
CA LYS A 241 -7.18 1.13 29.36
C LYS A 241 -8.12 2.02 30.19
N MET A 242 -7.91 3.33 30.14
CA MET A 242 -8.72 4.29 30.90
C MET A 242 -10.13 4.42 30.34
N ALA A 243 -10.30 4.32 29.02
CA ALA A 243 -11.61 4.36 28.39
C ALA A 243 -12.51 3.20 28.86
N PHE A 244 -11.97 1.99 28.99
CA PHE A 244 -12.73 0.83 29.45
C PHE A 244 -13.20 0.97 30.90
N GLU A 245 -12.30 1.40 31.80
CA GLU A 245 -12.62 1.58 33.21
C GLU A 245 -13.71 2.65 33.41
N ARG A 246 -13.67 3.71 32.60
CA ARG A 246 -14.61 4.82 32.67
C ARG A 246 -15.96 4.53 32.02
N GLU A 247 -15.96 3.99 30.81
CA GLU A 247 -17.19 3.86 30.00
C GLU A 247 -17.91 2.53 30.21
N LEU A 248 -17.17 1.46 30.47
CA LEU A 248 -17.72 0.10 30.68
C LEU A 248 -17.71 -0.32 32.15
N GLY A 249 -17.05 0.45 33.04
CA GLY A 249 -16.95 0.14 34.47
C GLY A 249 -16.14 -1.13 34.79
N VAL A 250 -15.33 -1.60 33.85
CA VAL A 250 -14.52 -2.83 33.98
C VAL A 250 -13.09 -2.59 33.50
N SER A 251 -12.13 -3.27 34.13
CA SER A 251 -10.74 -3.25 33.66
C SER A 251 -10.62 -3.99 32.32
N LEU A 252 -9.61 -3.62 31.52
CA LEU A 252 -9.30 -4.26 30.23
C LEU A 252 -9.05 -5.77 30.35
N ASP A 253 -8.41 -6.21 31.44
CA ASP A 253 -8.14 -7.63 31.71
C ASP A 253 -9.43 -8.38 32.05
N THR A 254 -10.28 -7.80 32.91
CA THR A 254 -11.59 -8.38 33.25
C THR A 254 -12.48 -8.48 32.02
N PHE A 255 -12.49 -7.44 31.18
CA PHE A 255 -13.21 -7.46 29.90
C PHE A 255 -12.72 -8.61 29.02
N SER A 256 -11.39 -8.73 28.85
CA SER A 256 -10.79 -9.77 28.00
C SER A 256 -11.17 -11.18 28.46
N VAL A 257 -11.17 -11.43 29.77
CA VAL A 257 -11.60 -12.72 30.34
C VAL A 257 -13.07 -12.99 30.05
N ARG A 258 -13.95 -11.99 30.23
CA ARG A 258 -15.39 -12.14 29.96
C ARG A 258 -15.68 -12.42 28.49
N TRP A 259 -15.03 -11.68 27.61
CA TRP A 259 -15.17 -11.83 26.16
C TRP A 259 -14.71 -13.21 25.69
N LYS A 260 -13.51 -13.66 26.10
CA LYS A 260 -13.01 -15.02 25.81
C LYS A 260 -13.95 -16.09 26.36
N THR A 261 -14.38 -15.95 27.61
CA THR A 261 -15.28 -16.94 28.26
C THR A 261 -16.63 -17.04 27.56
N ALA A 262 -17.24 -15.91 27.20
CA ALA A 262 -18.51 -15.89 26.47
C ALA A 262 -18.37 -16.58 25.11
N THR A 263 -17.28 -16.27 24.40
CA THR A 263 -16.99 -16.84 23.08
C THR A 263 -16.80 -18.35 23.14
N GLU A 264 -16.00 -18.83 24.09
CA GLU A 264 -15.78 -20.26 24.29
C GLU A 264 -17.06 -21.00 24.68
N ASN A 265 -17.84 -20.46 25.62
CA ASN A 265 -19.08 -21.08 26.07
C ASN A 265 -20.12 -21.16 24.96
N PHE A 266 -20.11 -20.20 24.04
CA PHE A 266 -21.02 -20.18 22.90
C PHE A 266 -20.60 -21.20 21.83
N TYR A 267 -19.35 -21.19 21.39
CA TYR A 267 -18.93 -22.01 20.26
C TYR A 267 -18.57 -23.46 20.61
N LYS A 268 -18.02 -23.76 21.80
CA LYS A 268 -17.60 -25.13 22.16
C LYS A 268 -18.73 -26.17 22.00
N PRO A 269 -19.98 -25.91 22.42
CA PRO A 269 -21.08 -26.84 22.18
C PRO A 269 -21.43 -27.03 20.71
N LEU A 270 -21.40 -25.95 19.91
CA LEU A 270 -21.80 -25.94 18.49
C LEU A 270 -20.82 -26.69 17.58
N ILE A 271 -19.55 -26.79 17.99
CA ILE A 271 -18.49 -27.43 17.19
C ILE A 271 -18.18 -28.87 17.62
N LYS A 272 -18.80 -29.37 18.69
CA LYS A 272 -18.43 -30.65 19.32
C LYS A 272 -18.53 -31.86 18.40
N ASP A 273 -19.58 -31.91 17.58
CA ASP A 273 -19.86 -33.04 16.68
C ASP A 273 -19.40 -32.76 15.23
N ARG A 274 -18.49 -31.80 15.04
CA ARG A 274 -17.97 -31.38 13.74
C ARG A 274 -16.50 -31.77 13.57
N GLN A 275 -16.11 -31.93 12.31
CA GLN A 275 -14.77 -32.36 11.94
C GLN A 275 -13.79 -31.18 12.01
N LEU A 276 -12.71 -31.36 12.77
CA LEU A 276 -11.65 -30.35 12.89
C LEU A 276 -10.73 -30.36 11.67
N ASP A 277 -10.30 -31.54 11.21
CA ASP A 277 -9.51 -31.73 9.98
C ASP A 277 -10.43 -31.77 8.75
N GLY A 278 -9.88 -31.39 7.59
CA GLY A 278 -10.58 -31.55 6.32
C GLY A 278 -10.71 -33.00 5.89
N LEU A 279 -11.77 -33.31 5.14
CA LEU A 279 -12.04 -34.61 4.56
C LEU A 279 -11.06 -34.95 3.40
N GLY A 280 -10.63 -36.20 3.34
CA GLY A 280 -9.73 -36.69 2.28
C GLY A 280 -8.26 -36.33 2.49
N THR A 281 -7.53 -36.14 1.38
CA THR A 281 -6.07 -35.91 1.40
C THR A 281 -5.74 -34.42 1.47
N LYS A 282 -4.96 -34.02 2.48
CA LYS A 282 -4.39 -32.66 2.60
C LYS A 282 -3.29 -32.46 1.56
N LEU A 283 -3.56 -31.66 0.53
CA LEU A 283 -2.65 -31.42 -0.59
C LEU A 283 -1.68 -30.27 -0.33
N VAL A 284 -2.15 -29.15 0.24
CA VAL A 284 -1.34 -27.94 0.45
C VAL A 284 -1.56 -27.39 1.85
N ASP A 285 -0.47 -27.08 2.53
CA ASP A 285 -0.44 -26.50 3.88
C ASP A 285 0.71 -25.48 4.01
N LYS A 286 0.94 -25.01 5.25
CA LYS A 286 2.05 -24.11 5.58
C LYS A 286 3.43 -24.64 5.21
N LYS A 287 3.65 -25.96 5.19
CA LYS A 287 4.97 -26.56 4.92
C LYS A 287 5.32 -26.48 3.43
N ASN A 288 4.36 -26.74 2.53
CA ASN A 288 4.64 -26.76 1.08
C ASN A 288 4.17 -25.50 0.32
N GLY A 289 3.13 -24.80 0.80
CA GLY A 289 2.48 -23.65 0.15
C GLY A 289 2.43 -22.36 0.97
N GLY A 290 2.76 -22.36 2.26
CA GLY A 290 2.61 -21.18 3.13
C GLY A 290 1.21 -21.08 3.73
N ARG A 291 0.87 -19.98 4.41
CA ARG A 291 -0.38 -19.90 5.21
C ARG A 291 -1.61 -19.57 4.36
N LEU A 292 -1.40 -18.95 3.21
CA LEU A 292 -2.47 -18.58 2.29
C LEU A 292 -2.40 -19.46 1.04
N ASN A 293 -3.35 -20.40 0.91
CA ASN A 293 -3.53 -21.27 -0.25
C ASN A 293 -5.01 -21.30 -0.63
N ILE A 294 -5.39 -20.60 -1.70
CA ILE A 294 -6.79 -20.29 -2.02
C ILE A 294 -7.09 -20.47 -3.51
N SER A 295 -8.38 -20.37 -3.85
CA SER A 295 -8.91 -20.40 -5.22
C SER A 295 -8.43 -21.61 -6.02
N PRO A 296 -8.61 -22.85 -5.50
CA PRO A 296 -8.19 -24.04 -6.22
C PRO A 296 -9.01 -24.24 -7.49
N ALA A 297 -8.36 -24.65 -8.58
CA ALA A 297 -8.98 -25.03 -9.85
C ALA A 297 -8.40 -26.36 -10.33
N VAL A 298 -9.18 -27.43 -10.28
CA VAL A 298 -8.75 -28.77 -10.71
C VAL A 298 -8.92 -28.94 -12.21
N SER A 299 -7.97 -29.59 -12.85
CA SER A 299 -8.06 -29.91 -14.28
C SER A 299 -9.18 -30.94 -14.51
N PRO A 300 -9.95 -30.86 -15.61
CA PRO A 300 -11.04 -31.78 -15.89
C PRO A 300 -10.67 -33.26 -15.77
N ASN A 301 -9.46 -33.65 -16.17
CA ASN A 301 -8.97 -35.04 -16.04
C ASN A 301 -8.53 -35.47 -14.61
N GLY A 302 -8.71 -34.61 -13.60
CA GLY A 302 -8.37 -34.88 -12.19
C GLY A 302 -6.87 -34.96 -11.86
N LYS A 303 -5.97 -34.76 -12.83
CA LYS A 303 -4.53 -34.98 -12.63
C LYS A 303 -3.81 -33.84 -11.93
N TYR A 304 -4.19 -32.60 -12.24
CA TYR A 304 -3.52 -31.39 -11.75
C TYR A 304 -4.52 -30.43 -11.12
N PHE A 305 -4.02 -29.54 -10.27
CA PHE A 305 -4.79 -28.37 -9.85
C PHE A 305 -3.88 -27.14 -9.81
N ILE A 306 -4.49 -25.98 -10.00
CA ILE A 306 -3.85 -24.68 -9.89
C ILE A 306 -4.43 -23.97 -8.68
N PHE A 307 -3.60 -23.22 -7.96
CA PHE A 307 -4.01 -22.45 -6.80
C PHE A 307 -3.12 -21.23 -6.61
N LEU A 308 -3.60 -20.28 -5.82
CA LEU A 308 -2.88 -19.08 -5.42
C LEU A 308 -2.20 -19.30 -4.07
N SER A 309 -0.93 -18.93 -3.98
CA SER A 309 -0.19 -19.08 -2.73
C SER A 309 0.88 -18.03 -2.50
N GLU A 310 1.09 -17.70 -1.23
CA GLU A 310 2.10 -16.75 -0.75
C GLU A 310 3.48 -17.38 -0.48
N LYS A 311 3.73 -18.58 -1.01
CA LYS A 311 4.97 -19.37 -0.79
C LYS A 311 6.27 -18.57 -0.94
N ASN A 312 6.30 -17.53 -1.78
CA ASN A 312 7.50 -16.72 -2.08
C ASN A 312 7.59 -15.38 -1.31
N LEU A 313 6.77 -15.15 -0.26
CA LEU A 313 6.78 -14.00 0.67
C LEU A 313 6.40 -12.61 0.10
N PHE A 314 6.89 -12.23 -1.08
CA PHE A 314 6.68 -10.88 -1.64
C PHE A 314 5.52 -10.79 -2.64
N SER A 315 4.92 -11.93 -2.97
CA SER A 315 3.77 -12.02 -3.88
C SER A 315 2.94 -13.26 -3.62
N ILE A 316 1.65 -13.13 -3.89
CA ILE A 316 0.76 -14.27 -4.13
C ILE A 316 0.95 -14.65 -5.60
N ASP A 317 1.32 -15.90 -5.84
CA ASP A 317 1.65 -16.42 -7.16
C ASP A 317 0.78 -17.62 -7.51
N LEU A 318 0.64 -17.90 -8.82
CA LEU A 318 -0.07 -19.08 -9.33
C LEU A 318 0.87 -20.28 -9.41
N PHE A 319 0.48 -21.38 -8.74
CA PHE A 319 1.22 -22.63 -8.72
C PHE A 319 0.40 -23.77 -9.34
N LEU A 320 1.09 -24.66 -10.04
CA LEU A 320 0.56 -25.94 -10.52
C LEU A 320 1.04 -27.05 -9.58
N ALA A 321 0.13 -27.89 -9.13
CA ALA A 321 0.42 -29.05 -8.30
C ALA A 321 -0.30 -30.31 -8.79
N ASP A 322 0.20 -31.46 -8.35
CA ASP A 322 -0.40 -32.77 -8.59
C ASP A 322 -1.55 -33.03 -7.61
N THR A 323 -2.72 -33.44 -8.11
CA THR A 323 -3.97 -33.56 -7.32
C THR A 323 -3.98 -34.76 -6.37
N LYS A 324 -3.07 -35.73 -6.56
CA LYS A 324 -2.97 -36.91 -5.67
C LYS A 324 -1.97 -36.70 -4.55
N THR A 325 -0.85 -36.05 -4.86
CA THR A 325 0.29 -35.93 -3.93
C THR A 325 0.44 -34.54 -3.32
N GLY A 326 -0.21 -33.52 -3.87
CA GLY A 326 -0.02 -32.12 -3.45
C GLY A 326 1.36 -31.55 -3.83
N LYS A 327 2.18 -32.31 -4.56
CA LYS A 327 3.52 -31.87 -4.97
C LYS A 327 3.40 -30.70 -5.94
N ILE A 328 3.89 -29.54 -5.53
CA ILE A 328 3.98 -28.35 -6.40
C ILE A 328 5.01 -28.63 -7.50
N ILE A 329 4.53 -28.69 -8.74
CA ILE A 329 5.31 -29.03 -9.93
C ILE A 329 6.07 -27.81 -10.42
N LYS A 330 5.38 -26.67 -10.55
CA LYS A 330 5.95 -25.43 -11.09
C LYS A 330 5.13 -24.20 -10.75
N LYS A 331 5.79 -23.04 -10.83
CA LYS A 331 5.19 -21.72 -10.75
C LYS A 331 4.79 -21.27 -12.17
N LEU A 332 3.50 -21.00 -12.39
CA LEU A 332 2.99 -20.64 -13.72
C LEU A 332 3.21 -19.15 -14.03
N ARG A 333 3.07 -18.26 -13.03
CA ARG A 333 3.31 -16.81 -13.22
C ARG A 333 3.74 -16.12 -11.92
N THR A 334 4.40 -14.96 -12.04
CA THR A 334 4.90 -14.15 -10.90
C THR A 334 4.45 -12.70 -11.01
N ARG A 335 4.09 -12.07 -9.89
CA ARG A 335 3.77 -10.62 -9.77
C ARG A 335 4.92 -9.68 -10.15
N THR A 336 6.19 -10.07 -9.92
CA THR A 336 7.35 -9.15 -9.92
C THR A 336 8.15 -9.04 -11.23
N LYS A 337 7.94 -9.88 -12.24
CA LYS A 337 8.83 -9.93 -13.42
C LYS A 337 8.31 -9.29 -14.71
N ASN A 338 7.00 -9.07 -14.89
CA ASN A 338 6.45 -8.60 -16.17
C ASN A 338 6.00 -7.14 -16.09
N SER A 339 6.72 -6.27 -16.79
CA SER A 339 6.50 -4.80 -16.82
C SER A 339 5.19 -4.35 -17.47
N HIS A 340 4.49 -5.25 -18.18
CA HIS A 340 3.23 -4.98 -18.90
C HIS A 340 1.97 -5.43 -18.15
N LEU A 341 2.12 -6.10 -17.01
CA LEU A 341 1.01 -6.53 -16.16
C LEU A 341 0.97 -5.75 -14.86
N ASP A 342 -0.24 -5.33 -14.48
CA ASP A 342 -0.46 -4.49 -13.33
C ASP A 342 -0.72 -5.33 -12.05
N GLU A 343 -1.50 -6.42 -12.13
CA GLU A 343 -1.80 -7.36 -11.03
C GLU A 343 -2.51 -8.65 -11.53
N ILE A 344 -2.55 -9.73 -10.73
CA ILE A 344 -3.41 -10.92 -10.98
C ILE A 344 -4.72 -10.72 -10.22
N ASP A 345 -5.85 -10.95 -10.87
CA ASP A 345 -7.15 -10.92 -10.22
C ASP A 345 -7.50 -12.30 -9.67
N GLY A 346 -7.02 -12.59 -8.46
CA GLY A 346 -7.08 -13.93 -7.87
C GLY A 346 -7.93 -14.06 -6.60
N PHE A 347 -8.41 -12.93 -6.07
CA PHE A 347 -9.13 -12.93 -4.81
C PHE A 347 -10.60 -13.32 -4.99
N GLU A 348 -11.21 -12.96 -6.12
CA GLU A 348 -12.62 -13.24 -6.45
C GLU A 348 -12.77 -14.22 -7.62
N SER A 349 -11.67 -14.77 -8.14
CA SER A 349 -11.65 -15.70 -9.27
C SER A 349 -10.58 -16.78 -9.14
N ALA A 350 -10.93 -18.02 -9.46
CA ALA A 350 -10.03 -19.18 -9.47
C ALA A 350 -9.46 -19.51 -10.86
N GLY A 351 -9.79 -18.73 -11.90
CA GLY A 351 -9.49 -19.06 -13.30
C GLY A 351 -10.21 -20.32 -13.79
N ALA A 352 -9.94 -20.73 -15.03
CA ALA A 352 -10.70 -21.78 -15.72
C ALA A 352 -9.81 -22.67 -16.59
N TRP A 353 -9.94 -23.98 -16.41
CA TRP A 353 -9.30 -24.97 -17.28
C TRP A 353 -10.07 -25.14 -18.59
N SER A 354 -9.35 -25.32 -19.69
CA SER A 354 -9.96 -25.82 -20.92
C SER A 354 -10.43 -27.26 -20.72
N PRO A 355 -11.50 -27.71 -21.41
CA PRO A 355 -12.06 -29.05 -21.25
C PRO A 355 -11.05 -30.17 -21.50
N ASP A 356 -10.07 -29.93 -22.37
CA ASP A 356 -9.00 -30.88 -22.70
C ASP A 356 -7.86 -30.95 -21.66
N SER A 357 -7.95 -30.20 -20.55
CA SER A 357 -6.95 -30.12 -19.47
C SER A 357 -5.56 -29.60 -19.90
N LYS A 358 -5.42 -28.95 -21.07
CA LYS A 358 -4.13 -28.48 -21.58
C LYS A 358 -3.87 -27.00 -21.34
N LYS A 359 -4.93 -26.19 -21.25
CA LYS A 359 -4.84 -24.75 -21.09
C LYS A 359 -5.54 -24.31 -19.82
N TYR A 360 -5.03 -23.24 -19.24
CA TYR A 360 -5.62 -22.57 -18.09
C TYR A 360 -5.75 -21.07 -18.39
N ALA A 361 -6.95 -20.56 -18.25
CA ALA A 361 -7.29 -19.16 -18.44
C ALA A 361 -7.42 -18.46 -17.09
N PHE A 362 -6.84 -17.28 -16.93
CA PHE A 362 -6.97 -16.47 -15.72
C PHE A 362 -6.95 -14.98 -16.08
N ILE A 363 -7.38 -14.17 -15.11
CA ILE A 363 -7.61 -12.75 -15.29
C ILE A 363 -6.46 -11.95 -14.70
N VAL A 364 -6.01 -10.94 -15.43
CA VAL A 364 -4.98 -9.99 -14.99
C VAL A 364 -5.41 -8.57 -15.26
N PHE A 365 -4.95 -7.64 -14.43
CA PHE A 365 -5.05 -6.22 -14.71
C PHE A 365 -3.92 -5.82 -15.68
N SER A 366 -4.28 -5.12 -16.76
CA SER A 366 -3.33 -4.55 -17.71
C SER A 366 -3.91 -3.30 -18.33
N LYS A 367 -3.16 -2.20 -18.26
CA LYS A 367 -3.54 -0.92 -18.87
C LYS A 367 -4.86 -0.33 -18.34
N GLY A 368 -5.12 -0.52 -17.05
CA GLY A 368 -6.35 0.00 -16.41
C GLY A 368 -7.63 -0.71 -16.85
N MET A 369 -7.50 -1.94 -17.35
CA MET A 369 -8.60 -2.84 -17.73
C MET A 369 -8.24 -4.28 -17.35
N LYS A 370 -9.23 -5.16 -17.33
CA LYS A 370 -8.98 -6.60 -17.16
C LYS A 370 -8.70 -7.27 -18.51
N LYS A 371 -7.79 -8.25 -18.50
CA LYS A 371 -7.36 -9.03 -19.67
C LYS A 371 -7.39 -10.51 -19.33
N VAL A 372 -7.80 -11.34 -20.29
CA VAL A 372 -7.69 -12.79 -20.19
C VAL A 372 -6.30 -13.22 -20.65
N VAL A 373 -5.67 -14.07 -19.87
CA VAL A 373 -4.43 -14.76 -20.24
C VAL A 373 -4.73 -16.25 -20.35
N VAL A 374 -4.35 -16.86 -21.47
CA VAL A 374 -4.42 -18.31 -21.67
C VAL A 374 -3.01 -18.90 -21.65
N HIS A 375 -2.78 -19.79 -20.70
CA HIS A 375 -1.50 -20.44 -20.46
C HIS A 375 -1.57 -21.93 -20.83
N ASP A 376 -0.64 -22.38 -21.67
CA ASP A 376 -0.43 -23.79 -22.00
C ASP A 376 0.39 -24.43 -20.88
N VAL A 377 -0.27 -25.33 -20.14
CA VAL A 377 0.26 -25.87 -18.88
C VAL A 377 1.41 -26.83 -19.14
N ASP A 378 1.34 -27.63 -20.21
CA ASP A 378 2.41 -28.58 -20.56
C ASP A 378 3.68 -27.84 -20.99
N ARG A 379 3.54 -26.88 -21.91
CA ARG A 379 4.67 -26.11 -22.46
C ARG A 379 5.18 -25.00 -21.55
N ASN A 380 4.48 -24.72 -20.46
CA ASN A 380 4.78 -23.64 -19.53
C ASN A 380 4.93 -22.27 -20.21
N LYS A 381 3.99 -21.95 -21.11
CA LYS A 381 4.03 -20.69 -21.87
C LYS A 381 2.64 -20.11 -22.06
N VAL A 382 2.60 -18.78 -22.14
CA VAL A 382 1.41 -18.06 -22.57
C VAL A 382 1.20 -18.31 -24.07
N VAL A 383 -0.03 -18.68 -24.45
CA VAL A 383 -0.39 -18.96 -25.84
C VAL A 383 -1.40 -17.98 -26.42
N ASP A 384 -2.16 -17.27 -25.57
CA ASP A 384 -3.05 -16.19 -25.99
C ASP A 384 -3.21 -15.17 -24.85
N GLU A 385 -3.42 -13.91 -25.19
CA GLU A 385 -3.81 -12.88 -24.23
C GLU A 385 -4.66 -11.80 -24.92
N PHE A 386 -5.88 -11.56 -24.44
CA PHE A 386 -6.81 -10.62 -25.11
C PHE A 386 -7.71 -9.87 -24.11
N PHE A 387 -8.18 -8.69 -24.53
CA PHE A 387 -9.26 -7.97 -23.86
C PHE A 387 -10.61 -8.49 -24.37
N ILE A 388 -11.65 -8.45 -23.55
CA ILE A 388 -13.01 -8.81 -23.98
C ILE A 388 -13.66 -7.55 -24.59
N PRO A 389 -14.05 -7.56 -25.88
CA PRO A 389 -14.67 -6.41 -26.52
C PRO A 389 -15.93 -5.95 -25.78
N GLY A 390 -16.06 -4.64 -25.53
CA GLY A 390 -17.24 -4.06 -24.87
C GLY A 390 -17.35 -4.29 -23.35
N VAL A 391 -16.50 -5.13 -22.75
CA VAL A 391 -16.56 -5.48 -21.33
C VAL A 391 -15.22 -5.15 -20.63
N PRO A 392 -15.08 -3.95 -20.02
CA PRO A 392 -13.80 -3.49 -19.47
C PRO A 392 -13.41 -4.16 -18.14
N ALA A 393 -14.38 -4.73 -17.43
CA ALA A 393 -14.21 -5.45 -16.17
C ALA A 393 -15.07 -6.71 -16.17
N PHE A 394 -14.50 -7.84 -15.75
CA PHE A 394 -15.14 -9.15 -15.75
C PHE A 394 -14.47 -10.10 -14.75
N ASP A 395 -15.18 -11.14 -14.34
CA ASP A 395 -14.75 -12.15 -13.36
C ASP A 395 -15.28 -13.55 -13.70
N ASN A 396 -14.88 -14.55 -12.92
CA ASN A 396 -15.41 -15.92 -12.96
C ASN A 396 -15.51 -16.55 -14.37
N LEU A 397 -14.38 -16.69 -15.07
CA LEU A 397 -14.34 -17.39 -16.36
C LEU A 397 -14.80 -18.85 -16.23
N ALA A 398 -15.53 -19.36 -17.23
CA ALA A 398 -15.85 -20.77 -17.37
C ALA A 398 -15.90 -21.19 -18.84
N TRP A 399 -15.17 -22.24 -19.20
CA TRP A 399 -15.19 -22.79 -20.56
C TRP A 399 -16.44 -23.61 -20.82
N SER A 400 -16.99 -23.51 -22.02
CA SER A 400 -18.01 -24.46 -22.48
C SER A 400 -17.41 -25.87 -22.62
N PRO A 401 -18.22 -26.95 -22.49
CA PRO A 401 -17.73 -28.33 -22.59
C PRO A 401 -17.04 -28.64 -23.93
N ASP A 402 -17.47 -27.97 -25.01
CA ASP A 402 -16.87 -28.10 -26.35
C ASP A 402 -15.61 -27.22 -26.56
N GLY A 403 -15.26 -26.38 -25.58
CA GLY A 403 -14.10 -25.49 -25.60
C GLY A 403 -14.20 -24.32 -26.58
N LYS A 404 -15.37 -24.07 -27.19
CA LYS A 404 -15.54 -23.00 -28.18
C LYS A 404 -15.97 -21.67 -27.58
N LYS A 405 -16.59 -21.68 -26.39
CA LYS A 405 -17.14 -20.51 -25.73
C LYS A 405 -16.58 -20.36 -24.32
N MET A 406 -16.62 -19.13 -23.81
CA MET A 406 -16.35 -18.80 -22.41
C MET A 406 -17.52 -18.02 -21.84
N ALA A 407 -18.09 -18.48 -20.72
CA ALA A 407 -18.99 -17.69 -19.89
C ALA A 407 -18.18 -16.90 -18.86
N PHE A 408 -18.69 -15.73 -18.47
CA PHE A 408 -18.07 -14.88 -17.46
C PHE A 408 -19.08 -13.85 -16.93
N THR A 409 -18.78 -13.30 -15.75
CA THR A 409 -19.48 -12.13 -15.22
C THR A 409 -18.84 -10.89 -15.79
N GLY A 410 -19.64 -9.99 -16.36
CA GLY A 410 -19.17 -8.71 -16.92
C GLY A 410 -19.80 -7.52 -16.18
N LEU A 411 -18.97 -6.54 -15.81
CA LEU A 411 -19.39 -5.30 -15.16
C LEU A 411 -19.26 -4.13 -16.14
N VAL A 412 -20.40 -3.64 -16.63
CA VAL A 412 -20.50 -2.57 -17.63
C VAL A 412 -21.40 -1.46 -17.11
N ASN A 413 -20.88 -0.24 -17.01
CA ASN A 413 -21.60 0.94 -16.49
C ASN A 413 -22.29 0.70 -15.12
N GLY A 414 -21.60 0.00 -14.22
CA GLY A 414 -22.05 -0.33 -12.87
C GLY A 414 -22.97 -1.53 -12.78
N GLN A 415 -23.39 -2.11 -13.91
CA GLN A 415 -24.28 -3.25 -13.95
C GLN A 415 -23.51 -4.55 -14.22
N SER A 416 -23.69 -5.53 -13.34
CA SER A 416 -23.14 -6.87 -13.49
C SER A 416 -24.13 -7.76 -14.23
N ASN A 417 -23.67 -8.47 -15.26
CA ASN A 417 -24.47 -9.45 -16.02
C ASN A 417 -23.62 -10.65 -16.42
N LEU A 418 -24.26 -11.76 -16.81
CA LEU A 418 -23.61 -12.88 -17.46
C LEU A 418 -23.40 -12.60 -18.95
N TYR A 419 -22.23 -12.97 -19.44
CA TYR A 419 -21.86 -12.88 -20.84
C TYR A 419 -21.27 -14.20 -21.31
N VAL A 420 -21.36 -14.42 -22.62
CA VAL A 420 -20.66 -15.50 -23.30
C VAL A 420 -19.88 -14.93 -24.47
N MET A 421 -18.63 -15.38 -24.61
CA MET A 421 -17.78 -15.01 -25.75
C MET A 421 -17.38 -16.26 -26.53
N ASP A 422 -17.48 -16.19 -27.85
CA ASP A 422 -16.88 -17.20 -28.73
C ASP A 422 -15.36 -17.00 -28.80
N VAL A 423 -14.60 -18.04 -28.49
CA VAL A 423 -13.15 -17.96 -28.29
C VAL A 423 -12.40 -17.68 -29.60
N LYS A 424 -12.97 -18.08 -30.75
CA LYS A 424 -12.36 -17.96 -32.08
C LYS A 424 -12.67 -16.60 -32.72
N THR A 425 -13.95 -16.21 -32.73
CA THR A 425 -14.43 -14.97 -33.36
C THR A 425 -14.29 -13.76 -32.45
N LYS A 426 -14.21 -13.97 -31.13
CA LYS A 426 -14.24 -12.94 -30.07
C LYS A 426 -15.55 -12.15 -30.02
N GLU A 427 -16.62 -12.67 -30.62
CA GLU A 427 -17.97 -12.12 -30.47
C GLU A 427 -18.47 -12.33 -29.04
N VAL A 428 -19.09 -11.30 -28.46
CA VAL A 428 -19.59 -11.27 -27.08
C VAL A 428 -21.10 -11.09 -27.10
N GLU A 429 -21.81 -11.97 -26.39
CA GLU A 429 -23.25 -11.94 -26.17
C GLU A 429 -23.54 -11.71 -24.68
N GLN A 430 -24.40 -10.75 -24.37
CA GLN A 430 -24.94 -10.57 -23.02
C GLN A 430 -26.14 -11.50 -22.81
N LEU A 431 -26.11 -12.30 -21.75
CA LEU A 431 -27.16 -13.30 -21.46
C LEU A 431 -28.25 -12.77 -20.51
N THR A 432 -27.87 -12.04 -19.47
CA THR A 432 -28.79 -11.47 -18.47
C THR A 432 -28.91 -9.96 -18.62
N HIS A 433 -30.01 -9.37 -18.14
CA HIS A 433 -30.33 -7.95 -18.28
C HIS A 433 -31.06 -7.40 -17.04
N ASP A 434 -30.77 -7.93 -15.86
CA ASP A 434 -31.45 -7.54 -14.62
C ASP A 434 -30.61 -6.55 -13.80
N TYR A 435 -31.23 -6.06 -12.71
CA TYR A 435 -30.59 -5.14 -11.76
C TYR A 435 -29.62 -5.86 -10.80
N TYR A 436 -29.83 -7.15 -10.61
CA TYR A 436 -29.09 -8.00 -9.67
C TYR A 436 -27.75 -8.44 -10.26
N GLY A 437 -26.80 -8.79 -9.40
CA GLY A 437 -25.53 -9.36 -9.82
C GLY A 437 -25.65 -10.86 -10.11
N GLN A 438 -24.94 -11.34 -11.13
CA GLN A 438 -24.72 -12.77 -11.35
C GLN A 438 -23.23 -13.09 -11.41
N ILE A 439 -22.81 -14.07 -10.60
CA ILE A 439 -21.42 -14.49 -10.46
C ILE A 439 -21.27 -16.00 -10.61
N GLN A 440 -20.02 -16.43 -10.80
CA GLN A 440 -19.63 -17.85 -10.72
C GLN A 440 -20.42 -18.77 -11.67
N ALA A 441 -20.59 -18.35 -12.92
CA ALA A 441 -21.24 -19.16 -13.94
C ALA A 441 -20.49 -20.47 -14.21
N VAL A 442 -21.21 -21.58 -14.34
CA VAL A 442 -20.69 -22.90 -14.73
C VAL A 442 -21.59 -23.52 -15.79
N TRP A 443 -20.99 -24.18 -16.78
CA TRP A 443 -21.73 -24.88 -17.84
C TRP A 443 -22.20 -26.25 -17.38
N HIS A 444 -23.44 -26.60 -17.72
CA HIS A 444 -23.87 -27.98 -17.67
C HIS A 444 -23.08 -28.81 -18.72
N PRO A 445 -22.75 -30.10 -18.45
CA PRO A 445 -21.92 -30.91 -19.35
C PRO A 445 -22.47 -31.07 -20.78
N ASP A 446 -23.78 -30.92 -20.98
CA ASP A 446 -24.40 -30.94 -22.33
C ASP A 446 -24.23 -29.62 -23.12
N GLY A 447 -23.81 -28.53 -22.48
CA GLY A 447 -23.62 -27.22 -23.08
C GLY A 447 -24.91 -26.41 -23.35
N HIS A 448 -26.08 -26.88 -22.92
CA HIS A 448 -27.37 -26.20 -23.13
C HIS A 448 -27.80 -25.30 -21.97
N GLN A 449 -27.24 -25.51 -20.78
CA GLN A 449 -27.60 -24.77 -19.56
C GLN A 449 -26.37 -24.19 -18.85
N ILE A 450 -26.59 -23.14 -18.07
CA ILE A 450 -25.60 -22.53 -17.18
C ILE A 450 -26.20 -22.39 -15.78
N ALA A 451 -25.49 -22.86 -14.75
CA ALA A 451 -25.80 -22.53 -13.36
C ALA A 451 -24.94 -21.33 -12.91
N PHE A 452 -25.47 -20.49 -12.02
CA PHE A 452 -24.78 -19.30 -11.50
C PHE A 452 -25.33 -18.90 -10.14
N ALA A 453 -24.56 -18.10 -9.39
CA ALA A 453 -25.00 -17.50 -8.14
C ALA A 453 -25.49 -16.06 -8.38
N THR A 454 -26.52 -15.62 -7.66
CA THR A 454 -27.12 -14.29 -7.84
C THR A 454 -27.68 -13.73 -6.53
N ASP A 455 -27.61 -12.41 -6.34
CA ASP A 455 -28.19 -11.70 -5.19
C ASP A 455 -29.72 -11.45 -5.36
N ARG A 456 -30.33 -12.06 -6.39
CA ARG A 456 -31.77 -12.19 -6.53
C ARG A 456 -32.30 -13.42 -5.80
N VAL A 457 -33.38 -13.24 -5.03
CA VAL A 457 -34.09 -14.33 -4.33
C VAL A 457 -35.50 -14.45 -4.91
N GLY A 458 -35.77 -15.56 -5.59
CA GLY A 458 -37.10 -15.90 -6.10
C GLY A 458 -37.63 -15.05 -7.28
N GLU A 459 -38.88 -15.34 -7.66
CA GLU A 459 -39.58 -14.65 -8.75
C GLU A 459 -40.33 -13.38 -8.30
N GLU A 460 -40.82 -13.34 -7.05
CA GLU A 460 -41.50 -12.17 -6.48
C GLU A 460 -40.49 -11.08 -6.09
N PHE A 461 -40.58 -9.95 -6.79
CA PHE A 461 -39.80 -8.75 -6.49
C PHE A 461 -40.33 -8.08 -5.23
N GLU A 462 -39.48 -7.89 -4.22
CA GLU A 462 -39.51 -6.60 -3.49
C GLU A 462 -38.11 -6.06 -3.12
N LYS A 463 -37.09 -6.87 -2.82
CA LYS A 463 -35.77 -6.36 -2.35
C LYS A 463 -34.57 -7.25 -2.73
N PRO A 464 -33.35 -6.69 -2.89
CA PRO A 464 -32.13 -7.48 -2.88
C PRO A 464 -32.01 -8.19 -1.54
N ALA A 465 -31.81 -9.51 -1.54
CA ALA A 465 -31.35 -10.15 -0.34
C ALA A 465 -29.86 -9.83 -0.18
N TYR A 466 -29.41 -9.62 1.05
CA TYR A 466 -27.97 -9.58 1.37
C TYR A 466 -27.32 -10.98 1.27
N ARG A 467 -27.95 -11.92 0.55
CA ARG A 467 -27.57 -13.33 0.44
C ARG A 467 -27.72 -13.82 -0.99
N LEU A 468 -26.81 -14.71 -1.39
CA LEU A 468 -26.80 -15.32 -2.71
C LEU A 468 -27.71 -16.54 -2.81
N SER A 469 -28.39 -16.67 -3.94
CA SER A 469 -29.11 -17.87 -4.39
C SER A 469 -28.43 -18.47 -5.61
N VAL A 470 -28.73 -19.74 -5.91
CA VAL A 470 -28.27 -20.41 -7.13
C VAL A 470 -29.42 -20.54 -8.11
N ALA A 471 -29.17 -20.21 -9.38
CA ALA A 471 -30.13 -20.31 -10.46
C ALA A 471 -29.53 -21.05 -11.67
N VAL A 472 -30.40 -21.60 -12.50
CA VAL A 472 -30.06 -22.29 -13.76
C VAL A 472 -30.74 -21.57 -14.91
N MET A 473 -29.99 -21.28 -15.98
CA MET A 473 -30.50 -20.68 -17.20
C MET A 473 -30.43 -21.68 -18.37
N ASP A 474 -31.54 -21.80 -19.10
CA ASP A 474 -31.56 -22.45 -20.41
C ASP A 474 -31.11 -21.45 -21.49
N LEU A 475 -30.06 -21.78 -22.24
CA LEU A 475 -29.43 -20.84 -23.17
C LEU A 475 -30.26 -20.56 -24.43
N LYS A 476 -31.22 -21.44 -24.76
CA LYS A 476 -32.06 -21.32 -25.95
C LYS A 476 -33.28 -20.45 -25.69
N THR A 477 -33.95 -20.67 -24.57
CA THR A 477 -35.16 -19.95 -24.15
C THR A 477 -34.84 -18.70 -23.34
N LYS A 478 -33.63 -18.60 -22.77
CA LYS A 478 -33.20 -17.59 -21.80
C LYS A 478 -34.04 -17.59 -20.51
N LYS A 479 -34.80 -18.67 -20.26
CA LYS A 479 -35.54 -18.84 -19.00
C LYS A 479 -34.55 -19.12 -17.87
N VAL A 480 -34.77 -18.47 -16.73
CA VAL A 480 -34.01 -18.65 -15.49
C VAL A 480 -34.91 -19.34 -14.47
N ASP A 481 -34.45 -20.46 -13.93
CA ASP A 481 -35.10 -21.21 -12.86
C ASP A 481 -34.26 -21.08 -11.57
N TYR A 482 -34.85 -20.54 -10.50
CA TYR A 482 -34.18 -20.39 -9.21
C TYR A 482 -34.32 -21.70 -8.42
N LEU A 483 -33.19 -22.26 -7.97
CA LEU A 483 -33.21 -23.50 -7.22
C LEU A 483 -33.68 -23.23 -5.78
N PRO A 484 -34.59 -24.04 -5.21
CA PRO A 484 -35.05 -23.89 -3.84
C PRO A 484 -33.97 -24.38 -2.89
N LEU A 485 -32.92 -23.58 -2.68
CA LEU A 485 -31.79 -23.88 -1.81
C LEU A 485 -31.76 -22.85 -0.70
N PHE A 486 -32.21 -23.22 0.50
CA PHE A 486 -32.02 -22.45 1.74
C PHE A 486 -32.19 -20.93 1.52
N GLU A 487 -33.43 -20.46 1.25
CA GLU A 487 -33.74 -19.11 0.74
C GLU A 487 -33.19 -17.94 1.58
N ARG A 488 -32.80 -18.22 2.82
CA ARG A 488 -32.15 -17.26 3.72
C ARG A 488 -30.69 -17.60 3.95
N SER A 489 -29.96 -18.21 3.03
CA SER A 489 -28.56 -18.56 3.24
C SER A 489 -27.77 -18.13 2.01
N ASN A 490 -26.47 -17.89 2.16
CA ASN A 490 -25.61 -17.69 1.01
C ASN A 490 -25.36 -19.04 0.35
N ASN A 491 -25.86 -19.20 -0.88
CA ASN A 491 -25.65 -20.38 -1.71
C ASN A 491 -24.83 -19.95 -2.93
N LEU A 492 -23.61 -20.47 -3.05
CA LEU A 492 -22.65 -20.02 -4.05
C LEU A 492 -21.70 -21.14 -4.52
N ASN A 493 -20.82 -20.81 -5.45
CA ASN A 493 -19.85 -21.69 -6.11
C ASN A 493 -20.50 -22.94 -6.73
N PRO A 494 -21.56 -22.82 -7.56
CA PRO A 494 -22.20 -23.97 -8.18
C PRO A 494 -21.25 -24.70 -9.15
N LEU A 495 -21.27 -26.02 -9.15
CA LEU A 495 -20.46 -26.89 -10.01
C LEU A 495 -21.24 -28.15 -10.38
N TYR A 496 -21.31 -28.49 -11.66
CA TYR A 496 -21.97 -29.73 -12.10
C TYR A 496 -21.09 -30.97 -11.89
N SER A 497 -21.72 -32.09 -11.56
CA SER A 497 -21.11 -33.41 -11.76
C SER A 497 -20.91 -33.69 -13.26
N ASN A 498 -19.98 -34.59 -13.58
CA ASN A 498 -19.65 -34.90 -14.99
C ASN A 498 -20.84 -35.43 -15.81
N ASP A 499 -21.78 -36.11 -15.16
CA ASP A 499 -23.02 -36.61 -15.77
C ASP A 499 -24.15 -35.58 -15.85
N GLY A 500 -23.97 -34.39 -15.26
CA GLY A 500 -24.96 -33.31 -15.23
C GLY A 500 -26.13 -33.53 -14.28
N LYS A 501 -26.21 -34.69 -13.61
CA LYS A 501 -27.35 -35.06 -12.75
C LYS A 501 -27.34 -34.40 -11.39
N ARG A 502 -26.18 -33.87 -10.97
CA ARG A 502 -25.97 -33.29 -9.64
C ARG A 502 -25.32 -31.91 -9.77
N LEU A 503 -25.64 -31.04 -8.82
CA LEU A 503 -25.00 -29.75 -8.63
C LEU A 503 -24.39 -29.68 -7.23
N TYR A 504 -23.08 -29.50 -7.17
CA TYR A 504 -22.36 -29.19 -5.95
C TYR A 504 -22.38 -27.68 -5.69
N PHE A 505 -22.52 -27.27 -4.45
CA PHE A 505 -22.50 -25.86 -4.06
C PHE A 505 -22.05 -25.69 -2.61
N LEU A 506 -21.68 -24.47 -2.23
CA LEU A 506 -21.35 -24.10 -0.86
C LEU A 506 -22.54 -23.38 -0.24
N SER A 507 -22.88 -23.73 1.00
CA SER A 507 -23.94 -23.06 1.76
C SER A 507 -23.52 -22.82 3.21
N ASP A 508 -24.02 -21.72 3.80
CA ASP A 508 -23.88 -21.36 5.22
C ASP A 508 -25.16 -21.55 6.03
N ARG A 509 -26.06 -22.43 5.55
CA ARG A 509 -27.38 -22.63 6.17
C ARG A 509 -27.37 -23.00 7.66
N GLU A 510 -26.26 -23.50 8.19
CA GLU A 510 -26.06 -23.81 9.63
C GLU A 510 -25.15 -22.78 10.34
N GLY A 511 -24.77 -21.68 9.68
CA GLY A 511 -23.70 -20.78 10.12
C GLY A 511 -22.27 -21.30 9.88
N PHE A 512 -22.15 -22.46 9.24
CA PHE A 512 -20.90 -23.07 8.77
C PHE A 512 -20.92 -23.20 7.25
N ARG A 513 -19.81 -22.84 6.60
CA ARG A 513 -19.67 -22.97 5.15
C ARG A 513 -19.29 -24.40 4.78
N ASP A 514 -20.27 -25.20 4.40
CA ASP A 514 -20.12 -26.63 4.07
C ASP A 514 -20.45 -26.91 2.59
N ILE A 515 -20.07 -28.10 2.12
CA ILE A 515 -20.33 -28.58 0.77
C ILE A 515 -21.66 -29.34 0.73
N TYR A 516 -22.50 -28.99 -0.24
CA TYR A 516 -23.81 -29.58 -0.48
C TYR A 516 -23.92 -30.11 -1.90
N GLU A 517 -24.88 -31.02 -2.11
CA GLU A 517 -25.22 -31.64 -3.39
C GLU A 517 -26.73 -31.52 -3.61
N TYR A 518 -27.14 -30.99 -4.76
CA TYR A 518 -28.52 -31.01 -5.24
C TYR A 518 -28.65 -32.02 -6.38
N ASN A 519 -29.63 -32.92 -6.29
CA ASN A 519 -29.92 -33.89 -7.34
C ASN A 519 -31.11 -33.42 -8.19
N PHE A 520 -30.92 -33.25 -9.50
CA PHE A 520 -31.98 -32.74 -10.39
C PHE A 520 -33.10 -33.76 -10.66
N GLU A 521 -32.81 -35.07 -10.59
CA GLU A 521 -33.81 -36.13 -10.85
C GLU A 521 -34.76 -36.30 -9.66
N THR A 522 -34.22 -36.31 -8.44
CA THR A 522 -34.99 -36.53 -7.20
C THR A 522 -35.40 -35.24 -6.50
N GLN A 523 -34.81 -34.09 -6.90
CA GLN A 523 -34.98 -32.79 -6.25
C GLN A 523 -34.60 -32.78 -4.75
N THR A 524 -33.69 -33.67 -4.35
CA THR A 524 -33.22 -33.78 -2.96
C THR A 524 -31.90 -33.04 -2.76
N ILE A 525 -31.71 -32.47 -1.56
CA ILE A 525 -30.45 -31.83 -1.14
C ILE A 525 -29.76 -32.73 -0.11
N ASN A 526 -28.46 -32.91 -0.27
CA ASN A 526 -27.61 -33.65 0.65
C ASN A 526 -26.46 -32.76 1.16
N GLN A 527 -26.19 -32.79 2.46
CA GLN A 527 -24.98 -32.23 3.05
C GLN A 527 -23.85 -33.26 2.98
N LEU A 528 -22.70 -32.85 2.44
CA LEU A 528 -21.53 -33.71 2.24
C LEU A 528 -20.44 -33.50 3.31
N THR A 529 -20.41 -32.34 3.96
CA THR A 529 -19.39 -32.00 4.97
C THR A 529 -19.99 -31.32 6.20
N LYS A 530 -19.28 -31.44 7.33
CA LYS A 530 -19.60 -30.79 8.61
C LYS A 530 -18.32 -30.32 9.31
N PHE A 531 -17.75 -29.21 8.85
CA PHE A 531 -16.50 -28.68 9.42
C PHE A 531 -16.73 -27.75 10.61
N VAL A 532 -15.76 -27.69 11.53
CA VAL A 532 -15.73 -26.73 12.66
C VAL A 532 -15.66 -25.27 12.16
N THR A 533 -14.93 -25.05 11.07
CA THR A 533 -14.74 -23.73 10.46
C THR A 533 -15.61 -23.57 9.22
N GLY A 534 -15.05 -23.72 8.01
CA GLY A 534 -15.76 -23.62 6.74
C GLY A 534 -14.86 -23.60 5.51
N VAL A 535 -15.37 -24.14 4.40
CA VAL A 535 -14.76 -24.11 3.06
C VAL A 535 -14.82 -22.68 2.53
N SER A 536 -13.68 -21.99 2.44
CA SER A 536 -13.67 -20.55 2.21
C SER A 536 -12.41 -20.07 1.49
N GLY A 537 -12.53 -18.95 0.78
CA GLY A 537 -11.41 -18.15 0.30
C GLY A 537 -11.13 -16.96 1.23
N ILE A 538 -10.43 -15.95 0.73
CA ILE A 538 -10.15 -14.73 1.53
C ILE A 538 -11.40 -13.91 1.76
N THR A 539 -12.24 -13.78 0.73
CA THR A 539 -13.53 -13.11 0.81
C THR A 539 -14.63 -14.16 0.88
N HIS A 540 -15.80 -13.77 1.38
CA HIS A 540 -16.94 -14.69 1.51
C HIS A 540 -17.50 -15.15 0.14
N MET A 541 -17.17 -14.44 -0.94
CA MET A 541 -17.61 -14.71 -2.32
C MET A 541 -16.56 -15.44 -3.16
N ALA A 542 -15.33 -15.56 -2.67
CA ALA A 542 -14.24 -16.18 -3.40
C ALA A 542 -14.54 -17.67 -3.68
N PRO A 543 -14.35 -18.16 -4.92
CA PRO A 543 -14.46 -19.59 -5.20
C PRO A 543 -13.49 -20.40 -4.33
N ALA A 544 -14.01 -21.38 -3.60
CA ALA A 544 -13.28 -22.21 -2.65
C ALA A 544 -13.40 -23.71 -2.94
N LEU A 545 -14.23 -24.09 -3.93
CA LEU A 545 -14.48 -25.47 -4.35
C LEU A 545 -14.32 -25.59 -5.88
N THR A 546 -13.78 -26.73 -6.32
CA THR A 546 -13.68 -27.13 -7.72
C THR A 546 -13.81 -28.65 -7.84
N VAL A 547 -14.40 -29.15 -8.93
CA VAL A 547 -14.69 -30.57 -9.13
C VAL A 547 -14.18 -31.03 -10.49
N SER A 548 -13.54 -32.21 -10.54
CA SER A 548 -13.03 -32.82 -11.78
C SER A 548 -14.11 -33.67 -12.47
N ALA A 549 -13.85 -34.12 -13.71
CA ALA A 549 -14.73 -35.07 -14.40
C ALA A 549 -14.76 -36.47 -13.75
N THR A 550 -13.81 -36.75 -12.84
CA THR A 550 -13.74 -37.96 -12.03
C THR A 550 -14.35 -37.79 -10.64
N ASP A 551 -15.11 -36.72 -10.42
CA ASP A 551 -15.72 -36.32 -9.14
C ASP A 551 -14.69 -36.14 -8.00
N ASP A 552 -13.46 -35.74 -8.33
CA ASP A 552 -12.48 -35.28 -7.33
C ASP A 552 -12.83 -33.85 -6.91
N MET A 553 -13.18 -33.66 -5.65
CA MET A 553 -13.57 -32.39 -5.06
C MET A 553 -12.35 -31.77 -4.37
N VAL A 554 -11.78 -30.73 -4.97
CA VAL A 554 -10.65 -29.98 -4.41
C VAL A 554 -11.16 -28.68 -3.80
N TYR A 555 -10.79 -28.39 -2.56
CA TYR A 555 -11.33 -27.22 -1.86
C TYR A 555 -10.34 -26.60 -0.86
N SER A 556 -10.52 -25.31 -0.58
CA SER A 556 -9.77 -24.58 0.45
C SER A 556 -10.54 -24.53 1.77
N LEU A 557 -9.88 -24.88 2.86
CA LEU A 557 -10.43 -24.93 4.22
C LEU A 557 -9.59 -24.06 5.15
N TYR A 558 -10.25 -23.17 5.89
CA TYR A 558 -9.59 -22.30 6.87
C TYR A 558 -9.44 -23.01 8.23
N GLN A 559 -8.22 -23.22 8.72
CA GLN A 559 -7.91 -23.97 9.95
C GLN A 559 -6.58 -23.47 10.52
N ASP A 560 -6.45 -23.31 11.84
CA ASP A 560 -5.22 -22.93 12.54
C ASP A 560 -4.59 -21.63 11.96
N SER A 561 -5.45 -20.63 11.72
CA SER A 561 -5.04 -19.35 11.12
C SER A 561 -4.33 -19.47 9.75
N GLN A 562 -4.74 -20.45 8.93
CA GLN A 562 -4.21 -20.68 7.59
C GLN A 562 -5.28 -21.31 6.67
N TYR A 563 -5.11 -21.14 5.37
CA TYR A 563 -5.92 -21.77 4.34
C TYR A 563 -5.17 -22.98 3.78
N ASN A 564 -5.73 -24.17 3.95
CA ASN A 564 -5.18 -25.43 3.46
C ASN A 564 -6.03 -25.94 2.29
N ILE A 565 -5.43 -26.69 1.36
CA ILE A 565 -6.15 -27.30 0.23
C ILE A 565 -6.26 -28.80 0.45
N TYR A 566 -7.48 -29.33 0.33
CA TYR A 566 -7.80 -30.75 0.45
C TYR A 566 -8.37 -31.28 -0.86
N ASN A 567 -8.31 -32.61 -1.04
CA ASN A 567 -8.98 -33.32 -2.11
C ASN A 567 -9.65 -34.59 -1.57
N VAL A 568 -10.90 -34.80 -1.97
CA VAL A 568 -11.68 -35.99 -1.68
C VAL A 568 -12.48 -36.39 -2.92
N ASN A 569 -12.55 -37.69 -3.22
CA ASN A 569 -13.46 -38.14 -4.26
C ASN A 569 -14.88 -38.22 -3.71
N ARG A 570 -15.89 -37.80 -4.49
CA ARG A 570 -17.30 -37.86 -4.06
C ARG A 570 -17.74 -39.26 -3.58
N SER A 571 -17.20 -40.34 -4.17
CA SER A 571 -17.53 -41.71 -3.78
C SER A 571 -17.04 -42.08 -2.37
N ASP A 572 -16.01 -41.40 -1.89
CA ASP A 572 -15.37 -41.68 -0.61
C ASP A 572 -16.08 -40.96 0.56
N ILE A 573 -17.03 -40.07 0.25
CA ILE A 573 -17.86 -39.37 1.22
C ILE A 573 -19.05 -40.27 1.59
N THR A 574 -18.96 -40.90 2.76
CA THR A 574 -19.97 -41.86 3.24
C THR A 574 -20.99 -41.25 4.20
N ASP A 575 -20.62 -40.21 4.95
CA ASP A 575 -21.51 -39.49 5.88
C ASP A 575 -22.34 -38.43 5.15
N VAL A 576 -23.25 -38.90 4.29
CA VAL A 576 -24.14 -38.05 3.50
C VAL A 576 -25.48 -37.91 4.23
N GLN A 577 -25.88 -36.68 4.54
CA GLN A 577 -27.10 -36.40 5.29
C GLN A 577 -28.12 -35.69 4.39
N PRO A 578 -29.32 -36.26 4.16
CA PRO A 578 -30.39 -35.56 3.44
C PRO A 578 -30.92 -34.40 4.29
N VAL A 579 -31.18 -33.26 3.65
CA VAL A 579 -31.64 -32.03 4.31
C VAL A 579 -32.76 -31.38 3.51
N LEU A 580 -33.72 -30.75 4.19
CA LEU A 580 -34.79 -30.02 3.52
C LEU A 580 -34.30 -28.61 3.18
N TYR A 581 -34.77 -28.06 2.06
CA TYR A 581 -34.42 -26.70 1.66
C TYR A 581 -34.88 -25.61 2.65
N THR A 582 -35.80 -25.94 3.55
CA THR A 582 -36.29 -25.08 4.63
C THR A 582 -35.44 -25.13 5.89
N ASP A 583 -34.50 -26.07 6.00
CA ASP A 583 -33.72 -26.32 7.22
C ASP A 583 -32.57 -25.32 7.38
N VAL A 584 -32.91 -24.10 7.81
CA VAL A 584 -31.98 -22.99 8.00
C VAL A 584 -31.85 -22.63 9.48
N ASP A 585 -30.62 -22.64 10.00
CA ASP A 585 -30.25 -22.26 11.36
C ASP A 585 -28.95 -21.44 11.37
N HIS A 586 -29.03 -20.14 11.64
CA HIS A 586 -27.85 -19.27 11.69
C HIS A 586 -27.22 -19.13 13.07
N THR A 587 -27.60 -19.95 14.05
CA THR A 587 -27.10 -19.83 15.43
C THR A 587 -25.56 -19.83 15.47
N ALA A 588 -24.90 -20.68 14.67
CA ALA A 588 -23.43 -20.71 14.67
C ALA A 588 -22.76 -19.52 13.95
N ALA A 589 -23.52 -18.67 13.26
CA ALA A 589 -23.03 -17.42 12.68
C ALA A 589 -23.20 -16.21 13.63
N GLU A 590 -23.90 -16.37 14.76
CA GLU A 590 -24.00 -15.29 15.75
C GLU A 590 -22.65 -15.04 16.42
N LEU A 591 -22.30 -13.76 16.56
CA LEU A 591 -21.11 -13.33 17.30
C LEU A 591 -21.43 -13.27 18.81
N PRO A 592 -20.61 -13.89 19.68
CA PRO A 592 -20.98 -14.11 21.07
C PRO A 592 -21.06 -12.82 21.89
N SER A 593 -22.09 -12.72 22.73
CA SER A 593 -22.24 -11.66 23.72
C SER A 593 -22.89 -12.21 25.00
N MET A 594 -22.96 -11.39 26.06
CA MET A 594 -23.66 -11.75 27.29
C MET A 594 -25.19 -11.64 27.16
N LYS A 595 -25.70 -11.09 26.03
CA LYS A 595 -27.13 -10.82 25.76
C LYS A 595 -27.82 -10.08 26.91
N THR A 596 -27.10 -9.15 27.57
CA THR A 596 -27.60 -8.34 28.70
C THR A 596 -28.16 -7.00 28.28
N ALA A 597 -27.94 -6.59 27.04
CA ALA A 597 -28.44 -5.36 26.46
C ALA A 597 -29.13 -5.62 25.10
N GLU A 598 -29.98 -4.69 24.69
CA GLU A 598 -30.61 -4.72 23.38
C GLU A 598 -29.60 -4.29 22.30
N VAL A 599 -29.45 -5.10 21.26
CA VAL A 599 -28.62 -4.79 20.09
C VAL A 599 -29.44 -3.96 19.11
N PHE A 600 -29.22 -2.65 19.12
CA PHE A 600 -29.95 -1.68 18.32
C PHE A 600 -29.44 -1.64 16.87
N VAL A 601 -28.15 -1.88 16.65
CA VAL A 601 -27.53 -1.97 15.31
C VAL A 601 -28.23 -3.01 14.45
N ASP A 602 -28.44 -4.23 14.95
CA ASP A 602 -29.13 -5.29 14.22
C ASP A 602 -30.56 -4.91 13.84
N LYS A 603 -31.27 -4.21 14.74
CA LYS A 603 -32.62 -3.70 14.45
C LYS A 603 -32.59 -2.66 13.33
N LEU A 604 -31.62 -1.75 13.33
CA LEU A 604 -31.46 -0.76 12.27
C LEU A 604 -31.08 -1.40 10.92
N LEU A 605 -30.26 -2.44 10.94
CA LEU A 605 -29.89 -3.17 9.72
C LEU A 605 -31.08 -3.90 9.12
N ALA A 606 -31.93 -4.49 9.96
CA ALA A 606 -33.21 -5.10 9.56
C ALA A 606 -34.30 -4.09 9.17
N MET A 607 -34.11 -2.79 9.41
CA MET A 607 -35.06 -1.76 8.97
C MET A 607 -34.92 -1.47 7.49
N ASP A 608 -36.08 -1.57 6.83
CA ASP A 608 -36.23 -1.66 5.40
C ASP A 608 -36.70 -0.34 4.74
N ASP A 609 -37.22 0.60 5.53
CA ASP A 609 -37.78 1.87 5.08
C ASP A 609 -37.54 2.96 6.12
N ILE A 610 -36.41 3.67 6.01
CA ILE A 610 -36.23 4.93 6.73
C ILE A 610 -36.37 6.06 5.71
N PRO A 611 -37.59 6.60 5.45
CA PRO A 611 -37.90 7.47 4.30
C PRO A 611 -36.89 8.61 4.12
N ALA A 612 -35.91 8.42 3.24
CA ALA A 612 -34.89 9.44 2.99
C ALA A 612 -35.49 10.51 2.09
N LYS A 613 -35.71 11.72 2.64
CA LYS A 613 -36.02 12.88 1.81
C LYS A 613 -34.81 13.14 0.92
N THR A 614 -34.94 12.73 -0.34
CA THR A 614 -34.05 13.16 -1.41
C THR A 614 -34.78 14.31 -2.09
N ASP A 615 -34.32 15.54 -1.86
CA ASP A 615 -34.77 16.68 -2.65
C ASP A 615 -34.32 16.51 -4.10
N ARG A 616 -34.71 17.44 -4.98
CA ARG A 616 -34.37 17.40 -6.40
C ARG A 616 -32.85 17.27 -6.57
N MET A 617 -32.41 16.08 -7.02
CA MET A 617 -31.03 15.82 -7.36
C MET A 617 -30.67 16.65 -8.60
N VAL A 618 -29.68 17.52 -8.46
CA VAL A 618 -29.15 18.33 -9.56
C VAL A 618 -27.83 17.69 -9.98
N GLN A 619 -27.73 17.37 -11.26
CA GLN A 619 -26.50 16.85 -11.86
C GLN A 619 -25.82 17.97 -12.65
N GLU A 620 -24.55 18.22 -12.33
CA GLU A 620 -23.73 19.21 -13.01
C GLU A 620 -22.34 18.64 -13.39
N PRO A 621 -21.71 19.10 -14.47
CA PRO A 621 -20.34 18.74 -14.78
C PRO A 621 -19.37 19.19 -13.68
N TYR A 622 -18.44 18.31 -13.28
CA TYR A 622 -17.44 18.64 -12.27
C TYR A 622 -16.52 19.79 -12.71
N ARG A 623 -16.27 20.73 -11.79
CA ARG A 623 -15.29 21.81 -11.96
C ARG A 623 -14.32 21.82 -10.77
N PRO A 624 -12.99 21.79 -11.00
CA PRO A 624 -12.00 21.85 -9.93
C PRO A 624 -12.14 23.12 -9.09
N LYS A 625 -12.20 22.95 -7.77
CA LYS A 625 -12.21 24.05 -6.78
C LYS A 625 -11.11 23.78 -5.75
N PHE A 626 -10.13 24.68 -5.63
CA PHE A 626 -9.08 24.55 -4.63
C PHE A 626 -9.65 24.86 -3.24
N LYS A 627 -9.37 23.96 -2.29
CA LYS A 627 -9.56 24.19 -0.86
C LYS A 627 -8.26 23.93 -0.13
N LEU A 628 -8.09 24.53 1.03
CA LEU A 628 -6.97 24.23 1.92
C LEU A 628 -7.15 22.83 2.49
N ASP A 629 -6.21 21.94 2.21
CA ASP A 629 -6.26 20.54 2.61
C ASP A 629 -5.50 20.31 3.92
N TYR A 630 -4.35 20.94 4.08
CA TYR A 630 -3.44 20.71 5.20
C TYR A 630 -2.52 21.90 5.45
N ILE A 631 -2.24 22.18 6.73
CA ILE A 631 -1.19 23.09 7.17
C ILE A 631 -0.28 22.33 8.14
N SER A 632 1.04 22.38 7.91
CA SER A 632 2.04 21.91 8.86
C SER A 632 3.06 22.98 9.22
N SER A 633 3.69 22.81 10.37
CA SER A 633 4.93 23.53 10.66
C SER A 633 6.07 22.86 9.89
N GLY A 634 6.99 23.67 9.35
CA GLY A 634 8.26 23.24 8.77
C GLY A 634 9.31 22.87 9.80
N GLY A 635 8.90 22.63 11.06
CA GLY A 635 9.75 22.50 12.23
C GLY A 635 10.03 23.84 12.93
N VAL A 636 10.26 23.77 14.25
CA VAL A 636 10.83 24.89 15.03
C VAL A 636 12.12 24.38 15.68
N GLY A 637 13.23 25.03 15.38
CA GLY A 637 14.56 24.61 15.86
C GLY A 637 15.30 25.78 16.47
N VAL A 638 15.98 25.55 17.58
CA VAL A 638 16.92 26.52 18.16
C VAL A 638 18.31 25.90 18.10
N ALA A 639 19.23 26.55 17.39
CA ALA A 639 20.62 26.15 17.31
C ALA A 639 21.49 27.20 17.97
N ALA A 640 22.31 26.81 18.95
CA ALA A 640 23.32 27.67 19.56
C ALA A 640 24.70 27.08 19.30
N GLY A 641 25.60 27.90 18.75
CA GLY A 641 26.98 27.50 18.45
C GLY A 641 27.93 28.68 18.50
N ARG A 642 29.20 28.44 18.11
CA ARG A 642 30.24 29.49 18.04
C ARG A 642 29.89 30.64 17.07
N TYR A 643 28.88 30.43 16.21
CA TYR A 643 28.38 31.40 15.23
C TYR A 643 27.05 32.07 15.64
N GLY A 644 26.64 31.94 16.91
CA GLY A 644 25.44 32.56 17.48
C GLY A 644 24.27 31.60 17.74
N THR A 645 23.15 32.18 18.18
CA THR A 645 21.88 31.48 18.43
C THR A 645 20.88 31.80 17.32
N GLY A 646 20.39 30.79 16.62
CA GLY A 646 19.39 30.93 15.55
C GLY A 646 18.10 30.21 15.89
N LEU A 647 16.97 30.82 15.52
CA LEU A 647 15.64 30.20 15.56
C LEU A 647 15.19 29.92 14.13
N VAL A 648 14.91 28.65 13.84
CA VAL A 648 14.35 28.19 12.58
C VAL A 648 12.87 27.95 12.79
N GLY A 649 12.03 28.45 11.89
CA GLY A 649 10.59 28.21 11.90
C GLY A 649 10.03 28.25 10.49
N GLY A 650 9.07 27.40 10.16
CA GLY A 650 8.42 27.44 8.86
C GLY A 650 6.96 26.98 8.91
N VAL A 651 6.23 27.26 7.84
CA VAL A 651 4.86 26.81 7.60
C VAL A 651 4.77 26.26 6.17
N ASN A 652 4.06 25.14 6.03
CA ASN A 652 3.71 24.54 4.75
C ASN A 652 2.19 24.44 4.65
N MET A 653 1.65 24.73 3.48
CA MET A 653 0.23 24.66 3.15
C MET A 653 0.06 23.84 1.87
N LEU A 654 -0.91 22.94 1.89
CA LEU A 654 -1.35 22.18 0.73
C LEU A 654 -2.78 22.58 0.40
N PHE A 655 -3.01 22.98 -0.85
CA PHE A 655 -4.33 23.21 -1.40
C PHE A 655 -4.60 22.19 -2.49
N GLY A 656 -5.82 21.66 -2.57
CA GLY A 656 -6.15 20.70 -3.61
C GLY A 656 -7.63 20.66 -3.95
N ASP A 657 -7.94 20.08 -5.10
CA ASP A 657 -9.30 19.79 -5.52
C ASP A 657 -9.83 18.46 -4.92
N ILE A 658 -11.14 18.24 -4.99
CA ILE A 658 -11.77 17.07 -4.36
C ILE A 658 -11.40 15.73 -5.01
N LEU A 659 -10.94 15.74 -6.27
CA LEU A 659 -10.44 14.54 -6.95
C LEU A 659 -8.94 14.30 -6.69
N GLY A 660 -8.21 15.29 -6.17
CA GLY A 660 -6.74 15.23 -5.98
C GLY A 660 -5.95 15.33 -7.29
N ASN A 661 -6.60 15.75 -8.38
CA ASN A 661 -5.98 15.93 -9.70
C ASN A 661 -5.16 17.22 -9.77
N ASN A 662 -5.50 18.22 -8.94
CA ASN A 662 -4.86 19.53 -8.92
C ASN A 662 -4.41 19.84 -7.50
N GLN A 663 -3.12 20.09 -7.31
CA GLN A 663 -2.54 20.42 -6.00
C GLN A 663 -1.62 21.63 -6.10
N LEU A 664 -1.68 22.51 -5.10
CA LEU A 664 -0.82 23.67 -4.92
C LEU A 664 -0.14 23.56 -3.56
N TYR A 665 1.17 23.50 -3.56
CA TYR A 665 2.03 23.48 -2.38
C TYR A 665 2.59 24.88 -2.17
N VAL A 666 2.49 25.39 -0.95
CA VAL A 666 3.08 26.68 -0.57
C VAL A 666 3.86 26.48 0.72
N GLY A 667 5.10 26.94 0.76
CA GLY A 667 5.94 26.86 1.95
C GLY A 667 6.67 28.16 2.19
N ALA A 668 6.78 28.57 3.45
CA ALA A 668 7.67 29.63 3.89
C ALA A 668 8.49 29.18 5.11
N VAL A 669 9.76 29.56 5.17
CA VAL A 669 10.68 29.26 6.27
C VAL A 669 11.50 30.50 6.59
N LEU A 670 11.88 30.64 7.85
CA LEU A 670 12.75 31.67 8.35
C LEU A 670 13.84 31.02 9.21
N ASN A 671 15.10 31.35 8.95
CA ASN A 671 16.25 30.76 9.64
C ASN A 671 17.13 31.83 10.31
N GLY A 672 16.68 32.32 11.48
CA GLY A 672 17.40 33.30 12.28
C GLY A 672 17.11 34.75 11.92
N GLU A 673 17.67 35.26 10.81
CA GLU A 673 17.48 36.64 10.37
C GLU A 673 16.42 36.74 9.26
N ILE A 674 15.73 37.89 9.13
CA ILE A 674 14.69 38.12 8.08
C ILE A 674 15.23 37.93 6.65
N GLN A 675 16.54 38.09 6.49
CA GLN A 675 17.25 37.90 5.23
C GLN A 675 17.38 36.42 4.87
N ASP A 676 17.28 35.52 5.85
CA ASP A 676 17.30 34.07 5.67
C ASP A 676 15.87 33.52 5.47
N PHE A 677 14.98 34.34 4.91
CA PHE A 677 13.64 33.94 4.52
C PHE A 677 13.71 33.07 3.27
N GLY A 678 13.11 31.88 3.33
CA GLY A 678 12.90 31.02 2.19
C GLY A 678 11.42 30.89 1.90
N ALA A 679 11.05 30.87 0.62
CA ALA A 679 9.68 30.60 0.21
C ALA A 679 9.63 29.76 -1.06
N GLN A 680 8.56 28.98 -1.20
CA GLN A 680 8.30 28.21 -2.40
C GLN A 680 6.80 28.08 -2.66
N GLY A 681 6.45 28.02 -3.94
CA GLY A 681 5.12 27.68 -4.42
C GLY A 681 5.25 26.68 -5.58
N ALA A 682 4.52 25.57 -5.55
CA ALA A 682 4.53 24.58 -6.62
C ALA A 682 3.12 24.09 -6.94
N TYR A 683 2.76 24.12 -8.22
CA TYR A 683 1.53 23.54 -8.74
C TYR A 683 1.80 22.18 -9.37
N LEU A 684 0.87 21.25 -9.19
CA LEU A 684 0.93 19.91 -9.71
C LEU A 684 -0.42 19.49 -10.28
N ASN A 685 -0.41 19.13 -11.56
CA ASN A 685 -1.53 18.55 -12.28
C ASN A 685 -1.28 17.05 -12.53
N ARG A 686 -2.33 16.28 -12.31
CA ARG A 686 -2.34 14.82 -12.34
C ARG A 686 -3.61 14.28 -13.01
N ASP A 687 -4.37 15.11 -13.71
CA ASP A 687 -5.65 14.71 -14.31
C ASP A 687 -5.48 13.68 -15.43
N GLY A 688 -4.40 13.78 -16.21
CA GLY A 688 -4.14 12.97 -17.38
C GLY A 688 -3.03 11.93 -17.21
N ARG A 689 -2.64 11.35 -18.36
CA ARG A 689 -1.53 10.40 -18.46
C ARG A 689 -0.20 11.03 -18.07
N ILE A 690 0.03 12.28 -18.50
CA ILE A 690 1.20 13.06 -18.14
C ILE A 690 0.87 13.80 -16.85
N GLY A 691 1.60 13.49 -15.77
CA GLY A 691 1.63 14.34 -14.60
C GLY A 691 2.62 15.47 -14.85
N TRP A 692 2.25 16.71 -14.60
CA TRP A 692 3.15 17.84 -14.81
C TRP A 692 2.96 18.88 -13.72
N GLY A 693 4.00 19.65 -13.46
CA GLY A 693 3.95 20.69 -12.46
C GLY A 693 4.97 21.77 -12.75
N GLY A 694 4.86 22.85 -12.00
CA GLY A 694 5.81 23.94 -12.05
C GLY A 694 5.80 24.70 -10.75
N GLY A 695 6.92 25.33 -10.43
CA GLY A 695 7.07 26.03 -9.17
C GLY A 695 8.09 27.15 -9.25
N LEU A 696 7.95 28.05 -8.27
CA LEU A 696 8.88 29.14 -8.00
C LEU A 696 9.40 28.96 -6.57
N SER A 697 10.68 29.20 -6.36
CA SER A 697 11.27 29.19 -5.04
C SER A 697 12.36 30.25 -4.88
N HIS A 698 12.54 30.69 -3.65
CA HIS A 698 13.68 31.45 -3.17
C HIS A 698 14.21 30.72 -1.95
N ILE A 699 15.42 30.16 -2.07
CA ILE A 699 16.03 29.32 -1.04
C ILE A 699 17.37 29.92 -0.62
N PRO A 700 17.51 30.39 0.63
CA PRO A 700 18.77 30.85 1.17
C PRO A 700 19.62 29.68 1.68
N HIS A 701 20.82 29.51 1.12
CA HIS A 701 21.85 28.59 1.62
C HIS A 701 22.89 29.37 2.43
N ARG A 702 23.21 28.87 3.63
CA ARG A 702 24.16 29.52 4.55
C ARG A 702 25.39 28.64 4.76
N TYR A 703 26.56 29.24 4.64
CA TYR A 703 27.85 28.61 4.92
C TYR A 703 28.68 29.48 5.85
N TYR A 704 29.44 28.84 6.74
CA TYR A 704 30.27 29.54 7.71
C TYR A 704 31.74 29.28 7.43
N SER A 705 32.57 30.31 7.58
CA SER A 705 34.02 30.18 7.55
C SER A 705 34.62 30.90 8.75
N TYR A 706 35.71 30.35 9.27
CA TYR A 706 36.47 30.91 10.38
C TYR A 706 37.94 30.95 9.99
N TYR A 707 38.59 32.09 10.24
CA TYR A 707 40.03 32.22 10.14
C TYR A 707 40.54 33.27 11.14
N LEU A 708 41.83 33.17 11.45
CA LEU A 708 42.55 34.13 12.28
C LEU A 708 43.36 35.05 11.36
N SER A 709 43.34 36.36 11.63
CA SER A 709 44.26 37.32 11.04
C SER A 709 44.94 38.12 12.15
N GLU A 710 46.17 38.57 11.89
CA GLU A 710 46.83 39.59 12.71
C GLU A 710 46.56 40.94 12.07
N GLU A 711 46.06 41.90 12.85
CA GLU A 711 45.66 43.22 12.38
C GLU A 711 46.19 44.30 13.33
N VAL A 712 46.37 45.52 12.83
CA VAL A 712 46.72 46.67 13.66
C VAL A 712 45.50 47.59 13.71
N ILE A 713 44.91 47.74 14.89
CA ILE A 713 43.74 48.62 15.09
C ILE A 713 44.15 49.86 15.89
N ASP A 714 43.44 50.97 15.70
CA ASP A 714 43.59 52.15 16.55
C ASP A 714 42.77 51.96 17.84
N TYR A 715 43.45 51.75 18.97
CA TYR A 715 42.84 51.57 20.27
C TYR A 715 43.22 52.75 21.19
N ASN A 716 42.27 53.67 21.38
CA ASN A 716 42.45 54.91 22.14
C ASN A 716 43.54 55.87 21.60
N GLY A 717 43.71 55.95 20.28
CA GLY A 717 44.68 56.86 19.63
C GLY A 717 46.10 56.31 19.56
N GLN A 718 46.27 54.99 19.71
CA GLN A 718 47.54 54.27 19.60
C GLN A 718 47.34 53.00 18.75
N PRO A 719 48.28 52.68 17.84
CA PRO A 719 48.23 51.44 17.07
C PRO A 719 48.51 50.25 18.00
N LEU A 720 47.59 49.29 18.03
CA LEU A 720 47.69 48.06 18.81
C LEU A 720 47.62 46.85 17.89
N GLU A 721 48.59 45.95 18.00
CA GLU A 721 48.57 44.66 17.31
C GLU A 721 47.56 43.73 17.99
N VAL A 722 46.61 43.23 17.20
CA VAL A 722 45.52 42.39 17.65
C VAL A 722 45.43 41.12 16.81
N LEU A 723 45.05 40.04 17.47
CA LEU A 723 44.59 38.83 16.85
C LEU A 723 43.09 38.95 16.58
N ALA A 724 42.71 38.99 15.31
CA ALA A 724 41.34 39.11 14.82
C ALA A 724 40.76 37.73 14.50
N GLU A 725 39.76 37.30 15.27
CA GLU A 725 38.95 36.13 14.93
C GLU A 725 37.85 36.50 13.95
N ASN A 726 37.99 36.07 12.70
CA ASN A 726 37.03 36.37 11.64
C ASN A 726 36.02 35.24 11.49
N TYR A 727 34.74 35.56 11.69
CA TYR A 727 33.60 34.67 11.48
C TYR A 727 32.79 35.17 10.27
N ASN A 728 32.97 34.52 9.14
CA ASN A 728 32.26 34.82 7.89
C ASN A 728 30.97 34.01 7.80
N ILE A 729 29.86 34.67 7.47
CA ILE A 729 28.59 34.06 7.11
C ILE A 729 28.33 34.36 5.64
N TYR A 730 28.57 33.36 4.79
CA TYR A 730 28.23 33.40 3.38
C TYR A 730 26.77 33.00 3.19
N ARG A 731 26.05 33.78 2.41
CA ARG A 731 24.68 33.51 1.97
C ARG A 731 24.67 33.41 0.46
N MET A 732 24.10 32.31 -0.03
CA MET A 732 23.78 32.12 -1.44
C MET A 732 22.26 32.03 -1.52
N PHE A 733 21.64 33.00 -2.17
CA PHE A 733 20.22 32.96 -2.49
C PHE A 733 20.05 32.30 -3.84
N GLN A 734 19.16 31.31 -3.90
CA GLN A 734 18.77 30.65 -5.12
C GLN A 734 17.33 30.99 -5.43
N GLU A 735 17.11 31.83 -6.44
CA GLU A 735 15.82 32.00 -7.07
C GLU A 735 15.68 30.97 -8.19
N GLN A 736 14.66 30.11 -8.10
CA GLN A 736 14.43 29.06 -9.08
C GLN A 736 13.01 29.13 -9.62
N ALA A 737 12.90 29.04 -10.95
CA ALA A 737 11.67 28.69 -11.65
C ALA A 737 11.86 27.33 -12.30
N ALA A 738 10.99 26.37 -12.00
CA ALA A 738 11.10 25.00 -12.50
C ALA A 738 9.78 24.50 -13.09
N VAL A 739 9.88 23.70 -14.15
CA VAL A 739 8.77 22.95 -14.75
C VAL A 739 9.22 21.50 -14.90
N PHE A 740 8.32 20.58 -14.61
CA PHE A 740 8.58 19.15 -14.76
C PHE A 740 7.36 18.42 -15.32
N ALA A 741 7.64 17.32 -16.01
CA ALA A 741 6.65 16.40 -16.54
C ALA A 741 7.11 14.96 -16.30
N LEU A 742 6.16 14.09 -15.97
CA LEU A 742 6.36 12.67 -15.74
C LEU A 742 5.35 11.91 -16.59
N TYR A 743 5.87 11.04 -17.44
CA TYR A 743 5.10 10.12 -18.28
C TYR A 743 5.33 8.68 -17.82
N PRO A 744 4.38 8.05 -17.09
CA PRO A 744 4.51 6.67 -16.71
C PRO A 744 4.11 5.77 -17.88
N PHE A 745 5.01 4.91 -18.37
CA PHE A 745 4.67 3.89 -19.38
C PHE A 745 3.91 2.73 -18.75
N SER A 746 4.31 2.34 -17.54
CA SER A 746 3.67 1.29 -16.72
C SER A 746 3.90 1.55 -15.23
N LYS A 747 3.40 0.66 -14.36
CA LYS A 747 3.66 0.73 -12.90
C LYS A 747 5.15 0.66 -12.56
N VAL A 748 5.99 0.22 -13.50
CA VAL A 748 7.42 0.00 -13.25
C VAL A 748 8.34 0.83 -14.12
N THR A 749 7.86 1.49 -15.19
CA THR A 749 8.70 2.31 -16.08
C THR A 749 8.10 3.68 -16.35
N ARG A 750 8.94 4.72 -16.40
CA ARG A 750 8.53 6.11 -16.67
C ARG A 750 9.65 6.92 -17.35
N LEU A 751 9.23 7.98 -18.04
CA LEU A 751 10.07 9.07 -18.49
C LEU A 751 9.81 10.30 -17.61
N GLU A 752 10.86 10.96 -17.15
CA GLU A 752 10.83 12.22 -16.43
C GLU A 752 11.54 13.26 -17.27
N ALA A 753 10.95 14.45 -17.40
CA ALA A 753 11.57 15.60 -18.04
C ALA A 753 11.43 16.81 -17.12
N SER A 754 12.46 17.62 -16.99
CA SER A 754 12.38 18.89 -16.26
C SER A 754 13.24 19.96 -16.88
N THR A 755 12.86 21.21 -16.64
CA THR A 755 13.69 22.37 -16.92
C THR A 755 13.62 23.32 -15.74
N SER A 756 14.74 23.94 -15.39
CA SER A 756 14.77 24.98 -14.37
C SER A 756 15.66 26.14 -14.80
N SER A 757 15.26 27.33 -14.40
CA SER A 757 16.04 28.56 -14.51
C SER A 757 16.42 28.97 -13.10
N ASN A 758 17.72 29.08 -12.83
CA ASN A 758 18.28 29.35 -11.51
C ASN A 758 19.08 30.64 -11.58
N TYR A 759 18.75 31.58 -10.73
CA TYR A 759 19.56 32.76 -10.49
C TYR A 759 20.18 32.63 -9.10
N TYR A 760 21.50 32.81 -9.02
CA TYR A 760 22.26 32.73 -7.79
C TYR A 760 22.79 34.11 -7.46
N SER A 761 22.49 34.58 -6.25
CA SER A 761 23.05 35.82 -5.72
C SER A 761 23.69 35.61 -4.36
N PHE A 762 24.66 36.46 -4.02
CA PHE A 762 25.54 36.24 -2.87
C PHE A 762 25.52 37.41 -1.90
N ARG A 763 25.75 37.10 -0.62
CA ARG A 763 26.02 38.09 0.41
C ARG A 763 26.96 37.54 1.46
N LEU A 764 27.89 38.37 1.92
CA LEU A 764 28.80 38.06 3.01
C LEU A 764 28.58 39.03 4.17
N ASP A 765 28.35 38.47 5.36
CA ASP A 765 28.45 39.22 6.62
C ASP A 765 29.62 38.67 7.44
N ARG A 766 30.42 39.54 8.06
CA ARG A 766 31.60 39.19 8.85
C ARG A 766 31.50 39.73 10.26
N TYR A 767 31.83 38.88 11.24
CA TYR A 767 31.97 39.25 12.64
C TYR A 767 33.42 39.06 13.03
N ILE A 768 34.02 40.09 13.63
CA ILE A 768 35.42 40.08 14.00
C ILE A 768 35.49 40.27 15.52
N ASN A 769 36.16 39.36 16.23
CA ASN A 769 36.50 39.56 17.64
C ASN A 769 37.99 39.87 17.74
N TYR A 770 38.34 41.00 18.35
CA TYR A 770 39.72 41.43 18.53
C TYR A 770 40.25 41.00 19.89
N TYR A 771 41.40 40.34 19.91
CA TYR A 771 42.14 39.97 21.10
C TYR A 771 43.54 40.58 21.06
N GLU A 772 44.10 41.01 22.19
CA GLU A 772 45.47 41.50 22.24
C GLU A 772 46.43 40.38 21.88
N ASN A 773 47.36 40.62 20.93
CA ASN A 773 48.15 39.56 20.32
C ASN A 773 49.08 38.81 21.31
N GLN A 774 49.48 39.44 22.43
CA GLN A 774 50.40 38.84 23.41
C GLN A 774 49.70 38.20 24.61
N THR A 775 48.65 38.83 25.15
CA THR A 775 47.96 38.31 26.36
C THR A 775 46.66 37.57 26.04
N LEU A 776 46.19 37.61 24.79
CA LEU A 776 44.88 37.10 24.35
C LEU A 776 43.70 37.73 25.11
N TYR A 777 43.89 38.94 25.64
CA TYR A 777 42.81 39.69 26.29
C TYR A 777 41.81 40.19 25.25
N TYR A 778 40.51 40.01 25.47
CA TYR A 778 39.49 40.47 24.53
C TYR A 778 39.37 42.00 24.54
N ILE A 779 39.56 42.63 23.38
CA ILE A 779 39.59 44.09 23.21
C ILE A 779 38.24 44.62 22.72
N GLY A 780 37.54 43.88 21.85
CA GLY A 780 36.26 44.32 21.30
C GLY A 780 35.77 43.45 20.15
N TYR A 781 34.63 43.83 19.57
CA TYR A 781 34.09 43.19 18.37
C TYR A 781 33.70 44.23 17.32
N GLU A 782 33.76 43.82 16.05
CA GLU A 782 33.26 44.56 14.91
C GLU A 782 32.33 43.66 14.08
N ARG A 783 31.30 44.26 13.47
CA ARG A 783 30.40 43.56 12.55
C ARG A 783 30.34 44.31 11.23
N GLN A 784 30.83 43.69 10.18
CA GLN A 784 30.73 44.16 8.80
C GLN A 784 29.57 43.44 8.11
N ARG A 785 28.66 44.18 7.49
CA ARG A 785 27.49 43.63 6.80
C ARG A 785 27.53 43.96 5.32
N ASN A 786 26.97 43.07 4.50
CA ASN A 786 26.85 43.28 3.05
C ASN A 786 28.19 43.54 2.37
N LEU A 787 29.20 42.76 2.76
CA LEU A 787 30.46 42.70 2.05
C LEU A 787 30.25 42.03 0.69
N ASP A 788 31.07 42.42 -0.27
CA ASP A 788 31.10 41.79 -1.60
C ASP A 788 31.43 40.29 -1.47
N ALA A 789 30.62 39.45 -2.11
CA ALA A 789 30.65 38.00 -1.98
C ALA A 789 30.74 37.29 -3.35
N GLY A 790 31.04 38.06 -4.41
CA GLY A 790 31.13 37.57 -5.79
C GLY A 790 29.91 37.93 -6.63
N ASP A 791 30.10 37.82 -7.95
CA ASP A 791 29.07 38.16 -8.93
C ASP A 791 27.91 37.17 -8.91
N SER A 792 26.70 37.70 -9.12
CA SER A 792 25.51 36.86 -9.33
C SER A 792 25.55 36.23 -10.71
N PHE A 793 24.99 35.03 -10.86
CA PHE A 793 25.00 34.31 -12.12
C PHE A 793 23.72 33.51 -12.36
N PHE A 794 23.49 33.19 -13.63
CA PHE A 794 22.34 32.44 -14.11
C PHE A 794 22.72 31.04 -14.63
N VAL A 795 21.90 30.04 -14.35
CA VAL A 795 22.05 28.68 -14.91
C VAL A 795 20.69 28.13 -15.30
N GLN A 796 20.56 27.74 -16.55
CA GLN A 796 19.41 27.00 -17.05
C GLN A 796 19.74 25.51 -17.17
N ASP A 797 18.89 24.69 -16.59
CA ASP A 797 18.99 23.23 -16.62
C ASP A 797 17.87 22.62 -17.47
N PHE A 798 18.23 21.57 -18.20
CA PHE A 798 17.31 20.65 -18.88
C PHE A 798 17.68 19.23 -18.49
N SER A 799 16.73 18.44 -17.97
CA SER A 799 16.95 17.05 -17.61
C SER A 799 15.93 16.13 -18.29
N LEU A 800 16.42 14.98 -18.73
CA LEU A 800 15.60 13.87 -19.22
C LEU A 800 16.09 12.58 -18.55
N ALA A 801 15.19 11.87 -17.87
CA ALA A 801 15.50 10.63 -17.17
C ALA A 801 14.53 9.50 -17.53
N TYR A 802 15.07 8.33 -17.83
CA TYR A 802 14.31 7.09 -17.97
C TYR A 802 14.52 6.23 -16.72
N VAL A 803 13.42 5.91 -16.04
CA VAL A 803 13.45 5.22 -14.74
C VAL A 803 12.64 3.93 -14.80
N GLY A 804 13.25 2.85 -14.32
CA GLY A 804 12.59 1.56 -14.07
C GLY A 804 12.69 1.17 -12.61
N ASP A 805 11.61 0.75 -11.96
CA ASP A 805 11.60 0.32 -10.56
C ASP A 805 10.59 -0.82 -10.32
N THR A 806 11.10 -1.95 -9.83
CA THR A 806 10.32 -3.14 -9.44
C THR A 806 10.55 -3.53 -7.98
N SER A 807 11.27 -2.72 -7.21
CA SER A 807 11.75 -3.04 -5.86
C SER A 807 10.61 -3.43 -4.92
N GLY A 808 10.74 -4.61 -4.31
CA GLY A 808 9.93 -5.08 -3.18
C GLY A 808 10.66 -4.80 -1.88
N PHE A 809 10.00 -4.09 -0.97
CA PHE A 809 10.58 -3.65 0.30
C PHE A 809 10.50 -4.74 1.36
N GLY A 810 11.58 -4.85 2.15
CA GLY A 810 11.59 -5.54 3.43
C GLY A 810 11.40 -4.56 4.57
N MET A 811 12.01 -4.85 5.71
CA MET A 811 11.86 -4.06 6.93
C MET A 811 12.72 -2.78 6.93
N THR A 812 13.94 -2.85 6.40
CA THR A 812 14.88 -1.73 6.42
C THR A 812 15.43 -1.33 5.06
N SER A 813 15.17 -2.12 4.00
CA SER A 813 15.63 -1.84 2.65
C SER A 813 14.90 -2.69 1.59
N PRO A 814 15.03 -2.39 0.28
CA PRO A 814 14.59 -3.30 -0.78
C PRO A 814 15.25 -4.68 -0.68
N MET A 815 14.47 -5.75 -0.85
CA MET A 815 14.91 -7.15 -0.72
C MET A 815 14.79 -7.96 -2.01
N ASP A 816 13.90 -7.62 -2.94
CA ASP A 816 13.74 -8.30 -4.23
C ASP A 816 13.45 -7.28 -5.35
N GLY A 817 13.80 -7.61 -6.60
CA GLY A 817 13.57 -6.77 -7.77
C GLY A 817 14.78 -5.94 -8.18
N TYR A 818 14.56 -4.91 -8.99
CA TYR A 818 15.61 -4.04 -9.52
C TYR A 818 15.12 -2.61 -9.67
N ARG A 819 16.07 -1.67 -9.73
CA ARG A 819 15.84 -0.28 -10.09
C ARG A 819 16.94 0.20 -11.03
N TYR A 820 16.58 0.98 -12.04
CA TYR A 820 17.53 1.71 -12.85
C TYR A 820 17.09 3.15 -13.11
N ARG A 821 18.04 4.08 -13.16
CA ARG A 821 17.85 5.46 -13.64
C ARG A 821 18.95 5.78 -14.64
N MET A 822 18.56 6.19 -15.85
CA MET A 822 19.44 6.75 -16.86
C MET A 822 19.01 8.18 -17.11
N GLU A 823 19.87 9.16 -16.82
CA GLU A 823 19.57 10.58 -16.92
C GLU A 823 20.64 11.34 -17.69
N VAL A 824 20.17 12.25 -18.54
CA VAL A 824 21.00 13.26 -19.21
C VAL A 824 20.50 14.63 -18.75
N LYS A 825 21.39 15.44 -18.20
CA LYS A 825 21.12 16.82 -17.80
C LYS A 825 22.07 17.76 -18.53
N GLN A 826 21.53 18.77 -19.20
CA GLN A 826 22.29 19.85 -19.82
C GLN A 826 22.13 21.13 -19.01
N SER A 827 23.24 21.74 -18.61
CA SER A 827 23.29 23.06 -17.98
C SER A 827 23.85 24.08 -18.98
N LEU A 828 23.27 25.28 -19.02
CA LEU A 828 23.62 26.39 -19.91
C LEU A 828 23.62 27.72 -19.13
N GLY A 829 24.38 28.71 -19.59
CA GLY A 829 24.58 30.00 -18.93
C GLY A 829 26.04 30.17 -18.54
N GLU A 830 26.27 30.65 -17.33
CA GLU A 830 27.60 30.86 -16.74
C GLU A 830 28.32 29.52 -16.45
N ILE A 831 27.58 28.42 -16.48
CA ILE A 831 28.11 27.06 -16.46
C ILE A 831 27.54 26.29 -17.65
N SER A 832 28.41 25.85 -18.57
CA SER A 832 28.05 25.00 -19.70
C SER A 832 28.58 23.58 -19.53
N MET A 833 27.71 22.66 -19.14
CA MET A 833 28.09 21.26 -18.94
C MET A 833 26.96 20.27 -19.23
N THR A 834 27.33 19.06 -19.62
CA THR A 834 26.42 17.90 -19.72
C THR A 834 26.72 16.91 -18.61
N SER A 835 25.73 16.60 -17.79
CA SER A 835 25.77 15.58 -16.76
C SER A 835 25.08 14.30 -17.25
N LEU A 836 25.78 13.17 -17.12
CA LEU A 836 25.25 11.83 -17.41
C LEU A 836 25.22 11.01 -16.13
N VAL A 837 24.06 10.46 -15.78
CA VAL A 837 23.87 9.61 -14.61
C VAL A 837 23.31 8.25 -15.02
N GLY A 838 23.97 7.18 -14.56
CA GLY A 838 23.47 5.81 -14.63
C GLY A 838 23.51 5.17 -13.24
N ASP A 839 22.35 4.90 -12.63
CA ASP A 839 22.22 4.23 -11.33
C ASP A 839 21.46 2.92 -11.52
N LEU A 840 22.15 1.78 -11.41
CA LEU A 840 21.59 0.43 -11.50
C LEU A 840 21.63 -0.23 -10.14
N ARG A 841 20.51 -0.84 -9.73
CA ARG A 841 20.37 -1.55 -8.46
C ARG A 841 19.64 -2.86 -8.66
N TYR A 842 20.12 -3.89 -7.99
CA TYR A 842 19.55 -5.23 -8.05
C TYR A 842 19.42 -5.80 -6.65
N TYR A 843 18.32 -6.48 -6.38
CA TYR A 843 17.98 -7.09 -5.10
C TYR A 843 17.43 -8.49 -5.32
N LYS A 844 17.92 -9.46 -4.55
CA LYS A 844 17.43 -10.82 -4.58
C LYS A 844 17.39 -11.41 -3.19
N TYR A 845 16.19 -11.80 -2.75
CA TYR A 845 16.04 -12.56 -1.52
C TYR A 845 16.12 -14.07 -1.80
N LEU A 846 16.99 -14.73 -1.04
CA LEU A 846 17.26 -16.16 -1.04
C LEU A 846 17.21 -16.62 0.42
N LYS A 847 16.01 -16.93 0.93
CA LYS A 847 15.77 -17.23 2.35
C LYS A 847 16.91 -18.09 2.95
N PRO A 848 17.58 -17.66 4.04
CA PRO A 848 17.31 -16.47 4.86
C PRO A 848 18.11 -15.20 4.48
N ILE A 849 18.90 -15.20 3.40
CA ILE A 849 19.81 -14.09 3.05
C ILE A 849 19.30 -13.28 1.85
N GLY A 850 19.58 -11.99 1.82
CA GLY A 850 19.40 -11.11 0.69
C GLY A 850 20.74 -10.77 0.04
N ILE A 851 20.76 -10.64 -1.28
CA ILE A 851 21.88 -10.10 -2.05
C ILE A 851 21.43 -8.77 -2.64
N ALA A 852 22.24 -7.73 -2.48
CA ALA A 852 22.01 -6.44 -3.10
C ALA A 852 23.25 -5.97 -3.85
N GLY A 853 23.05 -5.42 -5.04
CA GLY A 853 24.09 -4.82 -5.86
C GLY A 853 23.70 -3.40 -6.28
N ARG A 854 24.67 -2.49 -6.33
CA ARG A 854 24.54 -1.12 -6.85
C ARG A 854 25.71 -0.81 -7.77
N MET A 855 25.42 -0.14 -8.87
CA MET A 855 26.39 0.50 -9.74
C MET A 855 25.91 1.91 -10.07
N LEU A 856 26.69 2.93 -9.73
CA LEU A 856 26.39 4.33 -10.01
C LEU A 856 27.53 4.93 -10.84
N SER A 857 27.22 5.47 -12.01
CA SER A 857 28.11 6.35 -12.76
C SER A 857 27.51 7.76 -12.80
N TYR A 858 28.32 8.76 -12.48
CA TYR A 858 27.94 10.17 -12.58
C TYR A 858 29.10 10.94 -13.21
N ASN A 859 28.90 11.40 -14.44
CA ASN A 859 29.92 12.06 -15.23
C ASN A 859 29.46 13.46 -15.63
N ARG A 860 30.27 14.48 -15.32
CA ARG A 860 30.12 15.83 -15.85
C ARG A 860 31.09 16.01 -17.02
N LEU A 861 30.58 16.53 -18.13
CA LEU A 861 31.27 16.71 -19.41
C LEU A 861 31.17 18.17 -19.85
N GLY A 862 32.17 18.69 -20.55
CA GLY A 862 32.24 20.07 -21.00
C GLY A 862 33.42 20.82 -20.37
N ASN A 863 33.70 22.02 -20.87
CA ASN A 863 34.82 22.84 -20.40
C ASN A 863 34.60 23.33 -18.96
N ASP A 864 33.34 23.56 -18.57
CA ASP A 864 32.99 23.99 -17.20
C ASP A 864 32.76 22.83 -16.23
N ALA A 865 33.02 21.58 -16.64
CA ALA A 865 32.77 20.41 -15.78
C ALA A 865 33.62 20.39 -14.49
N GLY A 866 34.74 21.12 -14.48
CA GLY A 866 35.63 21.32 -13.34
C GLY A 866 35.62 22.75 -12.77
N ASN A 867 34.73 23.62 -13.24
CA ASN A 867 34.68 25.04 -12.89
C ASN A 867 34.45 25.24 -11.38
N SER A 868 35.12 26.22 -10.78
CA SER A 868 35.06 26.54 -9.34
C SER A 868 33.68 26.97 -8.83
N LEU A 869 32.79 27.43 -9.72
CA LEU A 869 31.40 27.76 -9.38
C LEU A 869 30.56 26.51 -9.02
N TYR A 870 31.01 25.32 -9.39
CA TYR A 870 30.35 24.05 -9.04
C TYR A 870 31.33 23.15 -8.27
N PRO A 871 31.04 22.75 -7.01
CA PRO A 871 31.95 21.90 -6.26
C PRO A 871 32.14 20.55 -6.98
N PRO A 872 33.37 20.01 -7.03
CA PRO A 872 33.65 18.75 -7.70
C PRO A 872 32.93 17.58 -7.01
N LEU A 873 32.73 16.49 -7.74
CA LEU A 873 32.18 15.27 -7.19
C LEU A 873 33.17 14.69 -6.19
N TYR A 874 32.70 14.36 -4.98
CA TYR A 874 33.51 13.77 -3.93
C TYR A 874 33.09 12.32 -3.68
N LEU A 875 34.02 11.38 -3.84
CA LEU A 875 33.75 9.95 -3.73
C LEU A 875 33.63 9.47 -2.27
N GLY A 876 34.29 10.15 -1.33
CA GLY A 876 34.39 9.75 0.08
C GLY A 876 33.14 10.00 0.93
N TYR A 877 31.98 10.30 0.33
CA TYR A 877 30.73 10.36 1.09
C TYR A 877 30.32 8.97 1.58
N GLU A 878 29.87 8.88 2.84
CA GLU A 878 29.52 7.61 3.49
C GLU A 878 28.35 6.85 2.81
N THR A 879 27.57 7.54 1.97
CA THR A 879 26.48 6.96 1.14
C THR A 879 26.94 6.44 -0.23
N LEU A 880 28.20 6.68 -0.59
CA LEU A 880 28.83 6.21 -1.82
C LEU A 880 29.83 5.10 -1.53
N ILE A 881 30.85 5.38 -0.70
CA ILE A 881 31.86 4.41 -0.27
C ILE A 881 32.11 4.59 1.23
N ARG A 882 31.83 3.55 2.01
CA ARG A 882 32.00 3.58 3.47
C ARG A 882 33.48 3.52 3.85
N GLY A 883 33.84 4.20 4.94
CA GLY A 883 35.18 4.13 5.56
C GLY A 883 36.16 5.25 5.20
N TYR A 884 35.92 6.02 4.13
CA TYR A 884 36.79 7.14 3.71
C TYR A 884 36.42 8.48 4.36
N THR A 885 36.34 8.48 5.70
CA THR A 885 36.01 9.68 6.48
C THR A 885 37.24 10.54 6.77
N TYR A 886 37.06 11.81 7.14
CA TYR A 886 38.17 12.68 7.56
C TYR A 886 39.04 12.08 8.68
N LYS A 887 38.43 11.32 9.61
CA LYS A 887 39.17 10.60 10.66
C LYS A 887 40.06 9.48 10.12
N ALA A 888 39.65 8.84 9.02
CA ALA A 888 40.43 7.80 8.36
C ALA A 888 41.66 8.40 7.70
N PHE A 889 41.50 9.55 7.02
CA PHE A 889 42.60 10.29 6.41
C PHE A 889 43.60 10.80 7.44
N ASN A 890 43.15 11.46 8.51
CA ASN A 890 44.06 11.98 9.56
C ASN A 890 44.93 10.91 10.24
N ARG A 891 44.50 9.65 10.22
CA ARG A 891 45.28 8.52 10.75
C ARG A 891 46.28 7.95 9.73
N ALA A 892 45.95 8.04 8.45
CA ALA A 892 46.77 7.54 7.35
C ALA A 892 47.85 8.55 6.90
N SER A 893 47.54 9.85 6.98
CA SER A 893 48.38 10.95 6.48
C SER A 893 49.63 11.24 7.32
N SER A 894 49.91 10.46 8.38
CA SER A 894 51.09 10.67 9.23
C SER A 894 52.34 9.88 8.80
N ILE A 895 52.32 9.15 7.68
CA ILE A 895 53.35 8.13 7.39
C ILE A 895 53.97 8.17 5.98
N ASP A 896 53.36 8.76 4.93
CA ASP A 896 53.90 8.61 3.56
C ASP A 896 53.60 9.81 2.62
N VAL A 897 54.53 10.11 1.71
CA VAL A 897 54.44 11.22 0.73
C VAL A 897 53.52 10.85 -0.46
N ASP A 898 53.32 9.54 -0.69
CA ASP A 898 52.45 8.98 -1.75
C ASP A 898 51.06 8.52 -1.20
N ALA A 899 50.63 9.06 -0.05
CA ALA A 899 49.37 8.68 0.58
C ALA A 899 48.15 9.31 -0.09
N ILE A 900 47.07 8.53 -0.26
CA ILE A 900 45.78 9.03 -0.76
C ILE A 900 45.22 10.06 0.23
N THR A 901 44.91 11.25 -0.27
CA THR A 901 44.32 12.37 0.47
C THR A 901 42.83 12.56 0.10
N PRO A 902 42.07 13.34 0.87
CA PRO A 902 40.69 13.70 0.48
C PRO A 902 40.61 14.36 -0.91
N ASN A 903 41.64 15.11 -1.33
CA ASN A 903 41.65 15.79 -2.62
C ASN A 903 41.72 14.81 -3.80
N ASP A 904 42.33 13.64 -3.59
CA ASP A 904 42.40 12.56 -4.59
C ASP A 904 41.05 11.88 -4.83
N LEU A 905 40.07 12.12 -3.94
CA LEU A 905 38.69 11.66 -4.09
C LEU A 905 37.77 12.68 -4.77
N MET A 906 38.32 13.77 -5.32
CA MET A 906 37.58 14.84 -6.00
C MET A 906 37.80 14.81 -7.52
N GLY A 907 36.72 14.95 -8.30
CA GLY A 907 36.82 15.09 -9.76
C GLY A 907 35.50 15.41 -10.44
N SER A 908 35.49 15.47 -11.77
CA SER A 908 34.30 15.77 -12.58
C SER A 908 33.53 14.51 -12.98
N LYS A 909 34.12 13.32 -12.84
CA LYS A 909 33.52 12.03 -13.19
C LYS A 909 33.72 11.02 -12.08
N MET A 910 32.71 10.17 -11.84
CA MET A 910 32.78 9.13 -10.82
C MET A 910 32.07 7.84 -11.23
N LEU A 911 32.56 6.74 -10.68
CA LEU A 911 31.97 5.40 -10.76
C LEU A 911 32.00 4.76 -9.37
N VAL A 912 30.89 4.17 -8.96
CA VAL A 912 30.73 3.48 -7.67
C VAL A 912 30.09 2.13 -7.92
N GLY A 913 30.63 1.09 -7.28
CA GLY A 913 30.03 -0.23 -7.18
C GLY A 913 29.88 -0.61 -5.71
N SER A 914 28.80 -1.30 -5.37
CA SER A 914 28.61 -1.85 -4.02
C SER A 914 27.88 -3.17 -4.10
N VAL A 915 28.32 -4.16 -3.32
CA VAL A 915 27.64 -5.44 -3.13
C VAL A 915 27.45 -5.66 -1.64
N GLU A 916 26.23 -6.08 -1.27
CA GLU A 916 25.87 -6.36 0.11
C GLU A 916 25.21 -7.73 0.24
N LEU A 917 25.65 -8.50 1.24
CA LEU A 917 24.94 -9.67 1.75
C LEU A 917 24.17 -9.24 3.00
N ARG A 918 22.86 -9.39 2.98
CA ARG A 918 21.95 -8.87 4.01
C ARG A 918 21.25 -10.02 4.72
N LEU A 919 21.28 -10.02 6.04
CA LEU A 919 20.53 -10.94 6.88
C LEU A 919 19.48 -10.12 7.64
N PRO A 920 18.19 -10.29 7.33
CA PRO A 920 17.11 -9.82 8.21
C PRO A 920 17.31 -10.39 9.61
N PHE A 921 17.67 -9.54 10.57
CA PHE A 921 18.18 -9.99 11.85
C PHE A 921 17.09 -9.97 12.91
N THR A 922 16.45 -8.82 13.14
CA THR A 922 15.32 -8.71 14.07
C THR A 922 14.07 -8.23 13.34
N GLY A 923 12.92 -8.87 13.60
CA GLY A 923 11.64 -8.47 13.01
C GLY A 923 10.62 -9.61 12.98
N PRO A 924 9.66 -9.62 12.04
CA PRO A 924 8.68 -10.69 11.95
C PRO A 924 9.36 -12.04 11.69
N GLU A 925 8.94 -13.08 12.42
CA GLU A 925 9.47 -14.46 12.34
C GLU A 925 9.53 -15.01 10.90
N ARG A 926 8.68 -14.50 10.04
CA ARG A 926 8.58 -14.91 8.64
C ARG A 926 9.77 -14.46 7.77
N LEU A 927 10.41 -13.36 8.16
CA LEU A 927 11.48 -12.68 7.43
C LEU A 927 12.80 -12.69 8.20
N ALA A 928 12.77 -12.47 9.52
CA ALA A 928 13.94 -12.25 10.35
C ALA A 928 14.40 -13.50 11.10
N ALA A 929 15.70 -13.57 11.40
CA ALA A 929 16.29 -14.63 12.21
C ALA A 929 15.80 -14.62 13.66
N ILE A 930 15.53 -13.44 14.21
CA ILE A 930 15.06 -13.22 15.59
C ILE A 930 13.71 -12.50 15.54
N LYS A 931 12.69 -13.09 16.18
CA LYS A 931 11.36 -12.47 16.29
C LYS A 931 11.45 -11.17 17.13
N SER A 932 10.99 -10.06 16.58
CA SER A 932 10.82 -8.78 17.29
C SER A 932 9.65 -8.00 16.72
N GLY A 933 8.79 -7.46 17.60
CA GLY A 933 7.67 -6.59 17.22
C GLY A 933 7.98 -5.10 17.28
N PHE A 934 9.17 -4.72 17.73
CA PHE A 934 9.56 -3.32 17.97
C PHE A 934 10.87 -2.93 17.28
N LEU A 935 11.84 -3.85 17.22
CA LEU A 935 13.14 -3.59 16.62
C LEU A 935 13.23 -4.29 15.26
N PHE A 936 13.23 -3.50 14.20
CA PHE A 936 13.37 -3.99 12.82
C PHE A 936 14.78 -3.71 12.31
N SER A 937 15.58 -4.76 12.08
CA SER A 937 16.98 -4.60 11.67
C SER A 937 17.48 -5.62 10.66
N ASP A 938 18.40 -5.18 9.80
CA ASP A 938 19.15 -6.02 8.87
C ASP A 938 20.66 -5.92 9.16
N LEU A 939 21.34 -7.06 9.31
CA LEU A 939 22.80 -7.15 9.37
C LEU A 939 23.37 -7.31 7.97
N ASN A 940 24.31 -6.44 7.57
CA ASN A 940 24.86 -6.45 6.23
C ASN A 940 26.38 -6.59 6.24
N LEU A 941 26.88 -7.51 5.43
CA LEU A 941 28.28 -7.50 4.98
C LEU A 941 28.33 -6.73 3.66
N PHE A 942 29.28 -5.80 3.52
CA PHE A 942 29.39 -5.01 2.30
C PHE A 942 30.81 -4.98 1.73
N PHE A 943 30.87 -4.79 0.42
CA PHE A 943 32.07 -4.45 -0.32
C PHE A 943 31.76 -3.28 -1.25
N ASP A 944 32.47 -2.17 -1.06
CA ASP A 944 32.35 -0.97 -1.88
C ASP A 944 33.60 -0.78 -2.73
N VAL A 945 33.41 -0.29 -3.95
CA VAL A 945 34.45 0.06 -4.88
C VAL A 945 34.09 1.38 -5.55
N GLY A 946 35.08 2.20 -5.87
CA GLY A 946 34.84 3.28 -6.80
C GLY A 946 36.07 4.02 -7.23
N ARG A 947 35.81 5.00 -8.08
CA ARG A 947 36.83 5.75 -8.81
C ARG A 947 36.28 7.13 -9.13
N VAL A 948 37.17 8.12 -9.09
CA VAL A 948 36.91 9.48 -9.55
C VAL A 948 38.00 9.86 -10.55
N TRP A 949 37.68 10.67 -11.56
CA TRP A 949 38.65 11.15 -12.55
C TRP A 949 38.21 12.47 -13.20
N GLY A 950 39.12 13.10 -13.95
CA GLY A 950 38.88 14.36 -14.66
C GLY A 950 39.34 15.62 -13.90
N VAL A 951 39.39 16.74 -14.62
CA VAL A 951 39.91 18.04 -14.17
C VAL A 951 38.94 18.71 -13.20
N SER A 952 39.49 19.38 -12.18
CA SER A 952 38.78 20.22 -11.20
C SER A 952 39.65 21.46 -10.94
N ASP A 953 39.16 22.64 -11.27
CA ASP A 953 39.88 23.92 -11.10
C ASP A 953 39.88 24.40 -9.64
N TYR A 954 39.10 23.75 -8.78
CA TYR A 954 38.90 24.11 -7.38
C TYR A 954 40.19 24.07 -6.54
N TYR A 955 41.18 23.27 -6.94
CA TYR A 955 42.44 23.10 -6.21
C TYR A 955 43.60 22.96 -7.19
N ASN A 956 44.48 23.96 -7.23
CA ASN A 956 45.74 23.95 -7.99
C ASN A 956 46.77 23.08 -7.24
N ILE A 957 46.46 21.80 -7.04
CA ILE A 957 47.26 20.86 -6.24
C ILE A 957 47.95 19.88 -7.19
N ASN A 958 49.27 19.74 -7.05
CA ASN A 958 50.05 18.65 -7.66
C ASN A 958 49.47 17.31 -7.21
N ARG A 959 48.61 16.69 -8.04
CA ARG A 959 48.07 15.34 -7.80
C ARG A 959 49.21 14.34 -7.83
N THR A 960 49.43 13.61 -6.73
CA THR A 960 50.33 12.43 -6.67
C THR A 960 49.58 11.13 -6.98
N PHE A 961 48.24 11.17 -7.10
CA PHE A 961 47.38 10.02 -7.32
C PHE A 961 47.18 9.69 -8.82
N ASP A 962 47.33 8.41 -9.16
CA ASP A 962 47.07 7.89 -10.51
C ASP A 962 45.55 7.79 -10.76
N GLU A 963 45.06 8.57 -11.73
CA GLU A 963 43.64 8.60 -12.13
C GLU A 963 43.10 7.23 -12.61
N SER A 964 43.96 6.23 -12.82
CA SER A 964 43.60 4.86 -13.16
C SER A 964 43.16 4.00 -11.96
N GLN A 965 43.46 4.40 -10.72
CA GLN A 965 43.29 3.54 -9.54
C GLN A 965 41.86 3.56 -8.97
N PHE A 966 41.39 2.37 -8.58
CA PHE A 966 40.14 2.20 -7.83
C PHE A 966 40.42 2.19 -6.32
N ILE A 967 39.49 2.74 -5.56
CA ILE A 967 39.47 2.61 -4.10
C ILE A 967 38.46 1.57 -3.64
N TYR A 968 38.76 0.90 -2.53
CA TYR A 968 37.96 -0.21 -2.04
C TYR A 968 37.69 -0.08 -0.54
N SER A 969 36.54 -0.56 -0.10
CA SER A 969 36.31 -0.85 1.32
C SER A 969 35.46 -2.08 1.52
N ALA A 970 35.63 -2.74 2.66
CA ALA A 970 34.81 -3.86 3.07
C ALA A 970 34.44 -3.72 4.54
N GLY A 971 33.29 -4.24 4.95
CA GLY A 971 32.91 -4.12 6.34
C GLY A 971 31.55 -4.72 6.67
N ILE A 972 31.10 -4.36 7.88
CA ILE A 972 29.80 -4.75 8.41
C ILE A 972 28.97 -3.52 8.73
N SER A 973 27.66 -3.62 8.57
CA SER A 973 26.72 -2.57 8.97
C SER A 973 25.45 -3.19 9.52
N THR A 974 24.72 -2.42 10.33
CA THR A 974 23.40 -2.80 10.80
C THR A 974 22.44 -1.71 10.40
N ARG A 975 21.42 -2.00 9.60
CA ARG A 975 20.34 -1.06 9.33
C ARG A 975 19.24 -1.25 10.35
N ILE A 976 18.77 -0.16 10.94
CA ILE A 976 17.73 -0.16 11.97
C ILE A 976 16.63 0.79 11.51
N ASN A 977 15.41 0.26 11.36
CA ASN A 977 14.25 1.07 11.04
C ASN A 977 13.66 1.64 12.34
N VAL A 978 13.71 2.96 12.46
CA VAL A 978 13.18 3.71 13.61
C VAL A 978 11.79 4.21 13.25
N PHE A 979 10.77 3.43 13.66
CA PHE A 979 9.34 3.76 13.54
C PHE A 979 8.85 4.05 12.10
N GLY A 980 9.50 3.52 11.07
CA GLY A 980 9.18 3.79 9.67
C GLY A 980 9.62 5.17 9.17
N GLN A 981 10.23 5.99 10.03
CA GLN A 981 10.55 7.39 9.72
C GLN A 981 11.98 7.57 9.24
N ILE A 982 12.93 6.86 9.85
CA ILE A 982 14.37 6.99 9.58
C ILE A 982 15.03 5.61 9.65
N ILE A 983 15.89 5.30 8.69
CA ILE A 983 16.84 4.19 8.79
C ILE A 983 18.18 4.73 9.29
N ILE A 984 18.62 4.20 10.43
CA ILE A 984 19.96 4.44 10.97
C ILE A 984 20.84 3.25 10.58
N GLU A 985 21.99 3.52 9.98
CA GLU A 985 22.95 2.51 9.56
C GLU A 985 24.33 2.78 10.19
N PRO A 986 24.56 2.37 11.45
CA PRO A 986 25.92 2.22 11.96
C PRO A 986 26.70 1.20 11.12
N TYR A 987 27.94 1.53 10.80
CA TYR A 987 28.84 0.64 10.07
C TYR A 987 30.25 0.64 10.65
N TYR A 988 30.98 -0.44 10.41
CA TYR A 988 32.39 -0.57 10.66
C TYR A 988 33.09 -1.03 9.36
N ALA A 989 33.87 -0.13 8.77
CA ALA A 989 34.46 -0.28 7.43
C ALA A 989 35.99 -0.31 7.47
N PHE A 990 36.60 -1.18 6.69
CA PHE A 990 38.04 -1.22 6.45
C PHE A 990 38.35 -0.55 5.09
N PRO A 991 38.95 0.66 5.06
CA PRO A 991 39.33 1.32 3.82
C PRO A 991 40.62 0.68 3.27
N LEU A 992 40.47 -0.30 2.38
CA LEU A 992 41.56 -1.17 1.94
C LEU A 992 42.63 -0.46 1.09
N SER A 993 42.31 0.72 0.53
CA SER A 993 43.25 1.50 -0.28
C SER A 993 44.07 2.52 0.52
N LEU A 994 43.75 2.78 1.79
CA LEU A 994 44.53 3.68 2.65
C LEU A 994 45.71 2.93 3.29
N LYS A 995 46.92 3.14 2.78
CA LYS A 995 48.15 2.59 3.36
C LYS A 995 48.35 3.09 4.80
N GLY A 996 48.80 2.22 5.71
CA GLY A 996 49.05 2.55 7.11
C GLY A 996 47.83 2.54 8.04
N ASN A 997 46.61 2.35 7.52
CA ASN A 997 45.39 2.26 8.34
C ASN A 997 44.90 0.81 8.45
N SER A 998 45.46 0.05 9.39
CA SER A 998 45.03 -1.33 9.69
C SER A 998 43.77 -1.42 10.57
N ASN A 999 43.29 -0.30 11.10
CA ASN A 999 42.16 -0.25 12.03
C ASN A 999 40.88 0.17 11.29
N GLY A 1000 39.77 -0.54 11.51
CA GLY A 1000 38.49 -0.19 10.91
C GLY A 1000 37.93 1.16 11.41
N VAL A 1001 37.08 1.75 10.58
CA VAL A 1001 36.47 3.07 10.73
C VAL A 1001 34.99 2.88 11.04
N PHE A 1002 34.55 3.43 12.18
CA PHE A 1002 33.14 3.48 12.54
C PHE A 1002 32.49 4.75 11.97
N GLY A 1003 31.32 4.59 11.33
CA GLY A 1003 30.47 5.69 10.86
C GLY A 1003 28.99 5.40 11.06
N ILE A 1004 28.15 6.40 10.80
CA ILE A 1004 26.69 6.29 10.95
C ILE A 1004 26.03 7.02 9.79
N ASN A 1005 25.35 6.24 8.96
CA ASN A 1005 24.51 6.76 7.89
C ASN A 1005 23.07 6.98 8.39
N PHE A 1006 22.44 8.03 7.87
CA PHE A 1006 21.01 8.29 8.03
C PHE A 1006 20.37 8.30 6.66
N THR A 1007 19.29 7.54 6.51
CA THR A 1007 18.46 7.59 5.30
C THR A 1007 16.99 7.72 5.72
N PRO A 1008 16.15 8.39 4.92
CA PRO A 1008 14.72 8.40 5.18
C PRO A 1008 14.18 6.98 5.31
N GLY A 1009 13.24 6.78 6.23
CA GLY A 1009 12.43 5.57 6.31
C GLY A 1009 11.53 5.44 5.07
N TRP A 1010 11.01 4.23 4.87
CA TRP A 1010 10.19 3.85 3.71
C TRP A 1010 8.78 3.50 4.15
#